data_AF-A0A433A8U5-F1
#
_entry.id   AF-A0A433A8U5-F1
#
_cell.length_a   1.000
_cell.length_b   1.000
_cell.length_c   1.000
_cell.angle_alpha   90.00
_cell.angle_beta   90.00
_cell.angle_gamma   90.00
#
_symmetry.space_group_name_H-M   'P 1'
#
loop_
_entity.id
_entity.type
_entity.pdbx_description
1 polymer ?
#
loop_
_entity_poly.entity_id
_entity_poly.type
_entity_poly.pdbx_seq_one_letter_code
_entity_poly.pdbx_strand_id
1 'polypeptide(L)'
;MNRRERRRAEATSRKAPQRMENAEAARHYQEAVMHLKGGRFAESEVAHKRVLSLVPNHAPSLHHLGLIAINRHDPVAAVELIRKSVDAQPDYHEAWLNLAIVLGELKYLKEAIAACQQCVDLQPGKSEHHVILGNLLRIAKQEAEARTAYVKALELKPDQPIVIARLGQLLLNAGEYDAATNYCKRALELNPSLEEAQLLERRLALSSRPLDLLIAEIESQSKTGVEKAKKFDDLGTYLRGERRLAEAAEMCRRAVEADPGGADYYFNLALSLEALGEMDEALSNYQIGFEIEPDRAEAYAGVGNLLRNMNMLDGAIQAYEHAIKQKPNLASAYYNLAITYKMRDQYEEAKVAFEKCIECAPDAIVSRFEFINLRRTLCDWPGIDEEERECLSVFRSKEVTIAPFQLISLNASPADLLRAAEGFIKTFEVPQQQRFSTYKNRKGVGAKIRIGFVSCDYFEHATAMLFAEVLEKIDRSRFEIFAYCHSPEENSLMRRRMIAAFDHFRKIGPMRHRDVATMVRDDCIDILVDLKGYTRDARTEIFAYRPAPIQVNYLGYPGTMGGDFMDYIIADSIVAPMDAQDHYSERIVHLPNSYQPNDRKREISPEPVTRADAGLPEDAFVFCSFNNSYKLNAAMFDVWMPLLKQVAGSVLWLLVPNDICANNLRREAEARGVDPSRLVFAQRASSPKHLARHRLADLFVDALPCNAHTTTSDALWAGLPVLTCLGDTFAGRVAGSLLSAAGLPELVTTSLDEYGKLALELAQNKPKLDAMRAKLIAQRETVPLFDSTRYTRNLERSFEKMIEIMRAGEAPRPFAITETDVPQVIETKAAAPAISPGNTSMPPAMPEASVLRQMYAGCPVCNAEAVAETEARITNHRLYNPILPPVLKWRRCTSCAHVFTEGYLTPAGMEAIHSGTAAEMRVGKDAENNRKTAARIVSRITRYVGDGEWLDIGFGNASLLFTAAEWGFIPVGVESHVPSVDRLKRFGYEAHRSLSDVSGQNRFSVVTMYDALDREPFPGQTLTTINRLMRDGGILVLSMLNMETVVWRALEATRSNPYWAELERYHNFTRSGLVALLKAKGFKLQEYDIGQGHRSGMEVVAVKTGPA
;
A
#
# COMPACT_ATOMS: atom_id res chain seq x y z
N MET A 1 9.93 -32.99 -6.61
CA MET A 1 9.88 -34.44 -6.36
C MET A 1 8.98 -34.70 -5.18
N ASN A 2 8.11 -35.70 -5.22
CA ASN A 2 7.33 -36.09 -4.04
C ASN A 2 8.14 -37.03 -3.13
N ARG A 3 7.70 -37.18 -1.87
CA ARG A 3 8.29 -38.04 -0.85
C ARG A 3 8.44 -39.52 -1.28
N ARG A 4 7.66 -39.96 -2.27
CA ARG A 4 7.61 -41.32 -2.84
C ARG A 4 8.71 -41.56 -3.89
N GLU A 5 9.16 -40.52 -4.59
CA GLU A 5 10.31 -40.58 -5.52
C GLU A 5 11.63 -40.66 -4.76
N ARG A 6 11.78 -39.92 -3.65
CA ARG A 6 12.92 -40.05 -2.73
C ARG A 6 13.06 -41.47 -2.15
N ARG A 7 11.94 -42.18 -1.93
CA ARG A 7 11.92 -43.58 -1.49
C ARG A 7 12.21 -44.60 -2.60
N ARG A 8 12.08 -44.24 -3.88
CA ARG A 8 12.36 -45.14 -5.01
C ARG A 8 13.85 -45.16 -5.40
N ALA A 9 14.60 -44.14 -5.02
CA ALA A 9 16.06 -44.14 -5.08
C ALA A 9 16.71 -45.06 -4.03
N GLU A 10 15.93 -45.64 -3.10
CA GLU A 10 16.42 -46.62 -2.13
C GLU A 10 16.30 -48.06 -2.67
N ALA A 11 17.47 -48.72 -2.72
CA ALA A 11 17.68 -50.16 -2.89
C ALA A 11 17.42 -50.77 -4.28
N THR A 12 18.45 -50.80 -5.15
CA THR A 12 19.22 -52.02 -5.50
C THR A 12 20.24 -51.72 -6.61
N SER A 13 21.53 -51.57 -6.24
CA SER A 13 22.62 -51.79 -7.21
C SER A 13 23.03 -53.27 -7.17
N ARG A 14 23.03 -53.90 -8.34
CA ARG A 14 23.56 -55.26 -8.61
C ARG A 14 25.02 -55.25 -9.09
N LYS A 15 25.75 -54.13 -9.00
CA LYS A 15 27.21 -54.10 -9.23
C LYS A 15 27.91 -53.33 -8.13
N ALA A 16 28.81 -54.04 -7.44
CA ALA A 16 29.51 -53.57 -6.24
C ALA A 16 30.40 -52.35 -6.54
N PRO A 17 30.28 -51.23 -5.80
CA PRO A 17 31.31 -50.19 -5.75
C PRO A 17 32.49 -50.70 -4.90
N GLN A 18 33.71 -50.23 -5.21
CA GLN A 18 35.03 -50.57 -4.63
C GLN A 18 35.11 -51.91 -3.85
N ARG A 19 35.89 -52.88 -4.33
CA ARG A 19 36.30 -54.03 -3.50
C ARG A 19 36.96 -53.50 -2.22
N MET A 20 36.22 -53.51 -1.11
CA MET A 20 36.74 -53.13 0.19
C MET A 20 37.70 -54.23 0.64
N GLU A 21 39.00 -53.99 0.49
CA GLU A 21 40.05 -54.92 0.91
C GLU A 21 40.12 -55.06 2.44
N ASN A 22 39.66 -54.04 3.18
CA ASN A 22 39.55 -54.06 4.62
C ASN A 22 38.25 -54.75 5.07
N ALA A 23 38.38 -55.98 5.58
CA ALA A 23 37.26 -56.81 6.04
C ALA A 23 36.47 -56.18 7.22
N GLU A 24 37.14 -55.42 8.09
CA GLU A 24 36.50 -54.74 9.21
C GLU A 24 35.64 -53.56 8.73
N ALA A 25 36.17 -52.77 7.80
CA ALA A 25 35.42 -51.70 7.15
C ALA A 25 34.21 -52.27 6.39
N ALA A 26 34.36 -53.41 5.70
CA ALA A 26 33.27 -54.05 4.96
C ALA A 26 32.12 -54.48 5.88
N ARG A 27 32.44 -55.01 7.07
CA ARG A 27 31.46 -55.34 8.11
C ARG A 27 30.73 -54.09 8.62
N HIS A 28 31.45 -53.01 8.92
CA HIS A 28 30.83 -51.75 9.33
C HIS A 28 29.97 -51.12 8.25
N TYR A 29 30.35 -51.25 6.98
CA TYR A 29 29.52 -50.76 5.88
C TYR A 29 28.23 -51.57 5.73
N GLN A 30 28.28 -52.90 5.85
CA GLN A 30 27.08 -53.75 5.86
C GLN A 30 26.16 -53.41 7.03
N GLU A 31 26.71 -53.23 8.22
CA GLU A 31 26.00 -52.78 9.42
C GLU A 31 25.33 -51.42 9.16
N ALA A 32 26.07 -50.44 8.65
CA ALA A 32 25.58 -49.09 8.35
C ALA A 32 24.40 -49.12 7.35
N VAL A 33 24.49 -49.92 6.30
CA VAL A 33 23.42 -50.09 5.30
C VAL A 33 22.19 -50.80 5.90
N MET A 34 22.37 -51.76 6.81
CA MET A 34 21.24 -52.39 7.52
C MET A 34 20.52 -51.39 8.45
N HIS A 35 21.26 -50.53 9.15
CA HIS A 35 20.67 -49.45 9.95
C HIS A 35 19.92 -48.45 9.07
N LEU A 36 20.50 -48.06 7.93
CA LEU A 36 19.88 -47.13 6.98
C LEU A 36 18.55 -47.69 6.45
N LYS A 37 18.54 -48.95 5.98
CA LYS A 37 17.32 -49.64 5.52
C LYS A 37 16.26 -49.79 6.62
N GLY A 38 16.69 -49.87 7.88
CA GLY A 38 15.82 -49.94 9.04
C GLY A 38 15.33 -48.59 9.58
N GLY A 39 15.68 -47.47 8.92
CA GLY A 39 15.34 -46.11 9.37
C GLY A 39 16.09 -45.63 10.62
N ARG A 40 17.13 -46.36 11.05
CA ARG A 40 17.97 -46.05 12.22
C ARG A 40 19.13 -45.15 11.81
N PHE A 41 18.81 -43.88 11.52
CA PHE A 41 19.74 -42.93 10.90
C PHE A 41 20.95 -42.57 11.78
N ALA A 42 20.77 -42.47 13.11
CA ALA A 42 21.86 -42.14 14.03
C ALA A 42 22.89 -43.28 14.11
N GLU A 43 22.42 -44.52 14.21
CA GLU A 43 23.27 -45.71 14.25
C GLU A 43 23.95 -45.95 12.88
N SER A 44 23.23 -45.69 11.78
CA SER A 44 23.80 -45.74 10.43
C SER A 44 24.94 -44.73 10.25
N GLU A 45 24.76 -43.49 10.73
CA GLU A 45 25.77 -42.45 10.66
C GLU A 45 27.04 -42.84 11.43
N VAL A 46 26.90 -43.35 12.66
CA VAL A 46 28.03 -43.81 13.48
C VAL A 46 28.79 -44.93 12.75
N ALA A 47 28.08 -45.90 12.17
CA ALA A 47 28.69 -46.99 11.43
C ALA A 47 29.37 -46.49 10.14
N HIS A 48 28.78 -45.56 9.39
CA HIS A 48 29.43 -44.94 8.22
C HIS A 48 30.68 -44.13 8.61
N LYS A 49 30.67 -43.41 9.74
CA LYS A 49 31.88 -42.72 10.26
C LYS A 49 33.00 -43.69 10.63
N ARG A 50 32.67 -44.88 11.17
CA ARG A 50 33.67 -45.95 11.40
C ARG A 50 34.27 -46.48 10.10
N VAL A 51 33.46 -46.59 9.04
CA VAL A 51 33.98 -46.93 7.70
C VAL A 51 34.97 -45.86 7.23
N LEU A 52 34.65 -44.56 7.40
CA LEU A 52 35.53 -43.46 7.00
C LEU A 52 36.79 -43.34 7.86
N SER A 53 36.79 -43.75 9.12
CA SER A 53 38.04 -43.80 9.91
C SER A 53 39.02 -44.86 9.42
N LEU A 54 38.53 -45.91 8.75
CA LEU A 54 39.35 -46.98 8.18
C LEU A 54 39.65 -46.75 6.70
N VAL A 55 38.71 -46.13 5.97
CA VAL A 55 38.79 -45.83 4.53
C VAL A 55 38.23 -44.41 4.30
N PRO A 56 39.06 -43.35 4.46
CA PRO A 56 38.61 -41.95 4.45
C PRO A 56 37.84 -41.50 3.20
N ASN A 57 38.16 -42.08 2.04
CA ASN A 57 37.56 -41.73 0.75
C ASN A 57 36.58 -42.81 0.25
N HIS A 58 35.91 -43.55 1.15
CA HIS A 58 34.92 -44.55 0.74
C HIS A 58 33.65 -43.87 0.21
N ALA A 59 33.55 -43.76 -1.12
CA ALA A 59 32.49 -43.02 -1.81
C ALA A 59 31.06 -43.42 -1.37
N PRO A 60 30.68 -44.71 -1.28
CA PRO A 60 29.33 -45.08 -0.81
C PRO A 60 29.00 -44.62 0.61
N SER A 61 29.98 -44.59 1.52
CA SER A 61 29.76 -44.08 2.89
C SER A 61 29.60 -42.56 2.92
N LEU A 62 30.39 -41.82 2.13
CA LEU A 62 30.26 -40.37 1.98
C LEU A 62 28.89 -39.99 1.39
N HIS A 63 28.46 -40.70 0.35
CA HIS A 63 27.14 -40.54 -0.26
C HIS A 63 25.99 -40.80 0.75
N HIS A 64 26.01 -41.93 1.46
CA HIS A 64 24.96 -42.24 2.45
C HIS A 64 24.94 -41.26 3.62
N LEU A 65 26.09 -40.79 4.11
CA LEU A 65 26.13 -39.71 5.11
C LEU A 65 25.51 -38.43 4.58
N GLY A 66 25.72 -38.10 3.30
CA GLY A 66 25.01 -37.00 2.64
C GLY A 66 23.49 -37.19 2.64
N LEU A 67 23.00 -38.40 2.33
CA LEU A 67 21.57 -38.71 2.40
C LEU A 67 21.00 -38.60 3.83
N ILE A 68 21.77 -39.02 4.83
CA ILE A 68 21.40 -38.85 6.25
C ILE A 68 21.34 -37.36 6.62
N ALA A 69 22.26 -36.53 6.12
CA ALA A 69 22.23 -35.08 6.33
C ALA A 69 20.98 -34.43 5.71
N ILE A 70 20.55 -34.85 4.51
CA ILE A 70 19.26 -34.43 3.92
C ILE A 70 18.09 -34.79 4.84
N ASN A 71 18.09 -36.00 5.42
CA ASN A 71 17.02 -36.44 6.34
C ASN A 71 16.94 -35.56 7.60
N ARG A 72 18.08 -35.03 8.06
CA ARG A 72 18.18 -34.09 9.18
C ARG A 72 17.95 -32.63 8.80
N HIS A 73 17.52 -32.37 7.56
CA HIS A 73 17.32 -31.02 7.04
C HIS A 73 18.61 -30.16 7.01
N ASP A 74 19.78 -30.79 6.81
CA ASP A 74 21.06 -30.12 6.59
C ASP A 74 21.57 -30.35 5.15
N PRO A 75 21.03 -29.61 4.17
CA PRO A 75 21.39 -29.78 2.76
C PRO A 75 22.79 -29.24 2.42
N VAL A 76 23.36 -28.35 3.22
CA VAL A 76 24.71 -27.81 3.00
C VAL A 76 25.75 -28.89 3.31
N ALA A 77 25.65 -29.53 4.48
CA ALA A 77 26.52 -30.66 4.81
C ALA A 77 26.31 -31.83 3.83
N ALA A 78 25.08 -32.04 3.35
CA ALA A 78 24.79 -33.04 2.33
C ALA A 78 25.56 -32.78 1.02
N VAL A 79 25.58 -31.54 0.52
CA VAL A 79 26.35 -31.18 -0.70
C VAL A 79 27.84 -31.46 -0.49
N GLU A 80 28.42 -31.06 0.63
CA GLU A 80 29.84 -31.29 0.91
C GLU A 80 30.20 -32.78 0.94
N LEU A 81 29.38 -33.59 1.61
CA LEU A 81 29.58 -35.03 1.73
C LEU A 81 29.43 -35.74 0.38
N ILE A 82 28.41 -35.38 -0.41
CA ILE A 82 28.18 -35.99 -1.72
C ILE A 82 29.23 -35.52 -2.74
N ARG A 83 29.72 -34.27 -2.67
CA ARG A 83 30.87 -33.81 -3.48
C ARG A 83 32.11 -34.66 -3.21
N LYS A 84 32.45 -34.85 -1.93
CA LYS A 84 33.55 -35.76 -1.55
C LYS A 84 33.36 -37.18 -2.07
N SER A 85 32.12 -37.67 -2.12
CA SER A 85 31.81 -38.98 -2.71
C SER A 85 32.12 -39.05 -4.20
N VAL A 86 31.70 -38.05 -4.99
CA VAL A 86 31.94 -38.05 -6.44
C VAL A 86 33.39 -37.74 -6.79
N ASP A 87 34.09 -36.97 -5.97
CA ASP A 87 35.53 -36.74 -6.11
C ASP A 87 36.32 -38.04 -5.84
N ALA A 88 35.89 -38.83 -4.85
CA ALA A 88 36.51 -40.11 -4.52
C ALA A 88 36.20 -41.21 -5.55
N GLN A 89 35.02 -41.17 -6.17
CA GLN A 89 34.62 -42.12 -7.21
C GLN A 89 33.79 -41.41 -8.30
N PRO A 90 34.45 -40.86 -9.34
CA PRO A 90 33.77 -40.09 -10.39
C PRO A 90 32.78 -40.89 -11.24
N ASP A 91 32.89 -42.22 -11.31
CA ASP A 91 31.95 -43.09 -12.04
C ASP A 91 30.71 -43.49 -11.21
N TYR A 92 30.56 -42.97 -9.99
CA TYR A 92 29.46 -43.30 -9.09
C TYR A 92 28.18 -42.49 -9.39
N HIS A 93 27.43 -42.95 -10.39
CA HIS A 93 26.27 -42.23 -10.91
C HIS A 93 25.18 -41.89 -9.89
N GLU A 94 24.91 -42.72 -8.87
CA GLU A 94 23.89 -42.42 -7.85
C GLU A 94 24.27 -41.21 -7.00
N ALA A 95 25.57 -41.03 -6.69
CA ALA A 95 26.05 -39.87 -5.97
C ALA A 95 25.92 -38.60 -6.82
N TRP A 96 26.23 -38.66 -8.11
CA TRP A 96 25.99 -37.54 -9.04
C TRP A 96 24.51 -37.16 -9.15
N LEU A 97 23.60 -38.14 -9.22
CA LEU A 97 22.17 -37.89 -9.29
C LEU A 97 21.66 -37.18 -8.03
N ASN A 98 22.03 -37.69 -6.85
CA ASN A 98 21.62 -37.11 -5.58
C ASN A 98 22.28 -35.75 -5.34
N LEU A 99 23.52 -35.55 -5.81
CA LEU A 99 24.15 -34.23 -5.82
C LEU A 99 23.34 -33.24 -6.65
N ALA A 100 22.95 -33.63 -7.87
CA ALA A 100 22.14 -32.80 -8.75
C ALA A 100 20.77 -32.46 -8.14
N ILE A 101 20.11 -33.43 -7.49
CA ILE A 101 18.83 -33.23 -6.80
C ILE A 101 18.99 -32.22 -5.65
N VAL A 102 19.98 -32.41 -4.78
CA VAL A 102 20.21 -31.52 -3.63
C VAL A 102 20.63 -30.12 -4.08
N LEU A 103 21.54 -30.01 -5.05
CA LEU A 103 21.93 -28.72 -5.64
C LEU A 103 20.73 -28.04 -6.32
N GLY A 104 19.85 -28.81 -6.96
CA GLY A 104 18.61 -28.31 -7.55
C GLY A 104 17.61 -27.82 -6.52
N GLU A 105 17.47 -28.52 -5.39
CA GLU A 105 16.68 -28.08 -4.24
C GLU A 105 17.25 -26.80 -3.60
N LEU A 106 18.57 -26.68 -3.57
CA LEU A 106 19.30 -25.48 -3.15
C LEU A 106 19.40 -24.40 -4.24
N LYS A 107 18.85 -24.67 -5.44
CA LYS A 107 18.79 -23.74 -6.57
C LYS A 107 20.15 -23.30 -7.12
N TYR A 108 21.21 -24.06 -6.86
CA TYR A 108 22.49 -23.95 -7.56
C TYR A 108 22.37 -24.57 -8.97
N LEU A 109 21.52 -23.97 -9.81
CA LEU A 109 21.03 -24.61 -11.04
C LEU A 109 22.14 -24.97 -12.02
N LYS A 110 23.14 -24.09 -12.20
CA LYS A 110 24.28 -24.38 -13.10
C LYS A 110 25.03 -25.65 -12.67
N GLU A 111 25.33 -25.76 -11.38
CA GLU A 111 26.04 -26.91 -10.82
C GLU A 111 25.16 -28.16 -10.78
N ALA A 112 23.88 -28.00 -10.47
CA ALA A 112 22.90 -29.08 -10.49
C ALA A 112 22.77 -29.70 -11.89
N ILE A 113 22.68 -28.85 -12.92
CA ILE A 113 22.64 -29.28 -14.33
C ILE A 113 23.92 -30.02 -14.69
N ALA A 114 25.09 -29.48 -14.33
CA ALA A 114 26.38 -30.12 -14.60
C ALA A 114 26.49 -31.50 -13.91
N ALA A 115 26.13 -31.60 -12.63
CA ALA A 115 26.11 -32.86 -11.89
C ALA A 115 25.12 -33.87 -12.50
N CYS A 116 23.93 -33.41 -12.92
CA CYS A 116 22.95 -34.26 -13.57
C CYS A 116 23.43 -34.75 -14.94
N GLN A 117 24.14 -33.90 -15.69
CA GLN A 117 24.72 -34.26 -16.98
C GLN A 117 25.77 -35.36 -16.81
N GLN A 118 26.65 -35.26 -15.80
CA GLN A 118 27.59 -36.33 -15.47
C GLN A 118 26.87 -37.66 -15.17
N CYS A 119 25.77 -37.61 -14.41
CA CYS A 119 24.95 -38.80 -14.14
C CYS A 119 24.33 -39.39 -15.43
N VAL A 120 23.84 -38.54 -16.33
CA VAL A 120 23.30 -38.94 -17.63
C VAL A 120 24.40 -39.57 -18.51
N ASP A 121 25.60 -39.00 -18.54
CA ASP A 121 26.72 -39.50 -19.34
C ASP A 121 27.18 -40.89 -18.86
N LEU A 122 27.18 -41.13 -17.56
CA LEU A 122 27.52 -42.43 -16.95
C LEU A 122 26.45 -43.51 -17.17
N GLN A 123 25.17 -43.11 -17.25
CA GLN A 123 24.02 -44.02 -17.40
C GLN A 123 22.99 -43.45 -18.39
N PRO A 124 23.29 -43.41 -19.70
CA PRO A 124 22.45 -42.74 -20.69
C PRO A 124 21.11 -43.43 -20.93
N GLY A 125 20.99 -44.73 -20.59
CA GLY A 125 19.79 -45.54 -20.79
C GLY A 125 18.73 -45.43 -19.68
N LYS A 126 18.91 -44.54 -18.69
CA LYS A 126 17.98 -44.37 -17.56
C LYS A 126 17.06 -43.18 -17.79
N SER A 127 15.78 -43.43 -18.06
CA SER A 127 14.79 -42.35 -18.28
C SER A 127 14.72 -41.35 -17.11
N GLU A 128 14.87 -41.79 -15.87
CA GLU A 128 14.77 -40.94 -14.68
C GLU A 128 15.81 -39.82 -14.66
N HIS A 129 17.03 -40.08 -15.12
CA HIS A 129 18.10 -39.08 -15.15
C HIS A 129 17.76 -37.96 -16.14
N HIS A 130 17.24 -38.31 -17.31
CA HIS A 130 16.79 -37.36 -18.33
C HIS A 130 15.57 -36.54 -17.86
N VAL A 131 14.67 -37.13 -17.06
CA VAL A 131 13.55 -36.37 -16.45
C VAL A 131 14.07 -35.34 -15.45
N ILE A 132 15.03 -35.71 -14.61
CA ILE A 132 15.63 -34.79 -13.63
C ILE A 132 16.39 -33.67 -14.35
N LEU A 133 17.18 -34.00 -15.38
CA LEU A 133 17.87 -33.02 -16.23
C LEU A 133 16.89 -32.05 -16.89
N GLY A 134 15.83 -32.57 -17.53
CA GLY A 134 14.78 -31.74 -18.15
C GLY A 134 14.08 -30.83 -17.14
N ASN A 135 13.83 -31.30 -15.92
CA ASN A 135 13.27 -30.49 -14.84
C ASN A 135 14.21 -29.35 -14.42
N LEU A 136 15.51 -29.63 -14.27
CA LEU A 136 16.52 -28.63 -13.89
C LEU A 136 16.69 -27.58 -14.99
N LEU A 137 16.78 -28.00 -16.25
CA LEU A 137 16.87 -27.13 -17.43
C LEU A 137 15.64 -26.23 -17.58
N ARG A 138 14.44 -26.80 -17.38
CA ARG A 138 13.18 -26.02 -17.40
C ARG A 138 13.15 -24.96 -16.31
N ILE A 139 13.60 -25.29 -15.09
CA ILE A 139 13.70 -24.32 -13.99
C ILE A 139 14.74 -23.24 -14.32
N ALA A 140 15.82 -23.59 -15.02
CA ALA A 140 16.84 -22.66 -15.50
C ALA A 140 16.42 -21.87 -16.76
N LYS A 141 15.19 -22.03 -17.25
CA LYS A 141 14.66 -21.41 -18.49
C LYS A 141 15.46 -21.76 -19.76
N GLN A 142 16.17 -22.88 -19.75
CA GLN A 142 16.85 -23.46 -20.92
C GLN A 142 15.86 -24.39 -21.64
N GLU A 143 14.86 -23.78 -22.29
CA GLU A 143 13.70 -24.50 -22.82
C GLU A 143 14.05 -25.48 -23.95
N ALA A 144 15.00 -25.14 -24.82
CA ALA A 144 15.40 -25.99 -25.94
C ALA A 144 16.06 -27.30 -25.44
N GLU A 145 17.00 -27.17 -24.50
CA GLU A 145 17.70 -28.29 -23.88
C GLU A 145 16.74 -29.11 -23.01
N ALA A 146 15.82 -28.46 -22.29
CA ALA A 146 14.80 -29.14 -21.51
C ALA A 146 13.90 -30.03 -22.39
N ARG A 147 13.52 -29.54 -23.59
CA ARG A 147 12.77 -30.35 -24.57
C ARG A 147 13.57 -31.59 -24.98
N THR A 148 14.83 -31.42 -25.34
CA THR A 148 15.70 -32.53 -25.75
C THR A 148 15.80 -33.59 -24.64
N ALA A 149 15.99 -33.16 -23.38
CA ALA A 149 16.03 -34.07 -22.24
C ALA A 149 14.70 -34.81 -22.03
N TYR A 150 13.56 -34.12 -22.11
CA TYR A 150 12.25 -34.77 -21.99
C TYR A 150 11.93 -35.72 -23.15
N VAL A 151 12.27 -35.35 -24.38
CA VAL A 151 12.14 -36.26 -25.55
C VAL A 151 12.96 -37.51 -25.31
N LYS A 152 14.21 -37.38 -24.86
CA LYS A 152 15.06 -38.53 -24.57
C LYS A 152 14.51 -39.41 -23.43
N ALA A 153 13.93 -38.81 -22.40
CA ALA A 153 13.23 -39.53 -21.35
C ALA A 153 12.05 -40.34 -21.90
N LEU A 154 11.27 -39.77 -22.82
CA LEU A 154 10.12 -40.43 -23.44
C LEU A 154 10.50 -41.51 -24.45
N GLU A 155 11.64 -41.39 -25.14
CA GLU A 155 12.21 -42.49 -25.96
C GLU A 155 12.55 -43.71 -25.11
N LEU A 156 13.12 -43.49 -23.91
CA LEU A 156 13.51 -44.55 -22.99
C LEU A 156 12.32 -45.14 -22.22
N LYS A 157 11.32 -44.31 -21.90
CA LYS A 157 10.08 -44.73 -21.25
C LYS A 157 8.90 -43.86 -21.75
N PRO A 158 8.09 -44.37 -22.70
CA PRO A 158 7.03 -43.58 -23.33
C PRO A 158 5.88 -43.15 -22.41
N ASP A 159 5.50 -43.96 -21.42
CA ASP A 159 4.29 -43.73 -20.62
C ASP A 159 4.59 -42.94 -19.35
N GLN A 160 4.86 -41.65 -19.53
CA GLN A 160 5.18 -40.72 -18.44
C GLN A 160 4.30 -39.45 -18.55
N PRO A 161 3.06 -39.47 -18.05
CA PRO A 161 2.08 -38.40 -18.31
C PRO A 161 2.55 -37.01 -17.85
N ILE A 162 3.25 -36.92 -16.72
CA ILE A 162 3.83 -35.65 -16.22
C ILE A 162 4.88 -35.10 -17.20
N VAL A 163 5.74 -35.95 -17.75
CA VAL A 163 6.81 -35.55 -18.69
C VAL A 163 6.19 -35.12 -20.03
N ILE A 164 5.19 -35.86 -20.50
CA ILE A 164 4.42 -35.55 -21.71
C ILE A 164 3.73 -34.19 -21.56
N ALA A 165 3.07 -33.92 -20.43
CA ALA A 165 2.43 -32.62 -20.16
C ALA A 165 3.47 -31.48 -20.11
N ARG A 166 4.62 -31.68 -19.46
CA ARG A 166 5.70 -30.67 -19.39
C ARG A 166 6.29 -30.37 -20.76
N LEU A 167 6.47 -31.38 -21.61
CA LEU A 167 6.92 -31.20 -22.99
C LEU A 167 5.86 -30.45 -23.81
N GLY A 168 4.58 -30.80 -23.68
CA GLY A 168 3.47 -30.07 -24.29
C GLY A 168 3.42 -28.60 -23.88
N GLN A 169 3.69 -28.29 -22.61
CA GLN A 169 3.80 -26.91 -22.14
C GLN A 169 4.98 -26.16 -22.78
N LEU A 170 6.15 -26.81 -22.88
CA LEU A 170 7.29 -26.18 -23.56
C LEU A 170 6.94 -25.89 -25.02
N LEU A 171 6.31 -26.82 -25.74
CA LEU A 171 5.89 -26.64 -27.13
C LEU A 171 4.89 -25.48 -27.28
N LEU A 172 3.92 -25.37 -26.37
CA LEU A 172 3.00 -24.23 -26.31
C LEU A 172 3.76 -22.91 -26.18
N ASN A 173 4.79 -22.84 -25.34
CA ASN A 173 5.60 -21.62 -25.16
C ASN A 173 6.33 -21.19 -26.45
N ALA A 174 6.70 -22.11 -27.35
CA ALA A 174 7.25 -21.73 -28.68
C ALA A 174 6.18 -21.50 -29.76
N GLY A 175 4.89 -21.54 -29.41
CA GLY A 175 3.81 -21.37 -30.39
C GLY A 175 3.56 -22.62 -31.25
N GLU A 176 4.04 -23.80 -30.86
CA GLU A 176 3.80 -25.07 -31.55
C GLU A 176 2.48 -25.70 -31.07
N TYR A 177 1.35 -25.05 -31.35
CA TYR A 177 0.04 -25.37 -30.78
C TYR A 177 -0.46 -26.79 -31.11
N ASP A 178 -0.28 -27.25 -32.35
CA ASP A 178 -0.75 -28.59 -32.77
C ASP A 178 0.02 -29.70 -32.04
N ALA A 179 1.34 -29.55 -31.95
CA ALA A 179 2.20 -30.47 -31.23
C ALA A 179 1.83 -30.49 -29.74
N ALA A 180 1.71 -29.31 -29.11
CA ALA A 180 1.30 -29.17 -27.73
C ALA A 180 -0.07 -29.80 -27.44
N THR A 181 -1.04 -29.66 -28.36
CA THR A 181 -2.36 -30.29 -28.27
C THR A 181 -2.27 -31.82 -28.27
N ASN A 182 -1.44 -32.39 -29.15
CA ASN A 182 -1.26 -33.84 -29.20
C ASN A 182 -0.61 -34.38 -27.92
N TYR A 183 0.40 -33.69 -27.38
CA TYR A 183 1.03 -34.07 -26.11
C TYR A 183 0.04 -33.92 -24.94
N CYS A 184 -0.76 -32.85 -24.90
CA CYS A 184 -1.79 -32.66 -23.87
C CYS A 184 -2.82 -33.80 -23.87
N LYS A 185 -3.38 -34.14 -25.04
CA LYS A 185 -4.32 -35.28 -25.19
C LYS A 185 -3.70 -36.59 -24.70
N ARG A 186 -2.48 -36.89 -25.15
CA ARG A 186 -1.77 -38.11 -24.73
C ARG A 186 -1.51 -38.16 -23.22
N ALA A 187 -1.22 -37.01 -22.58
CA ALA A 187 -1.03 -36.95 -21.13
C ALA A 187 -2.34 -37.22 -20.38
N LEU A 188 -3.46 -36.68 -20.85
CA LEU A 188 -4.80 -36.90 -20.29
C LEU A 188 -5.32 -38.31 -20.55
N GLU A 189 -5.00 -38.93 -21.68
CA GLU A 189 -5.31 -40.35 -21.94
C GLU A 189 -4.63 -41.29 -20.93
N LEU A 190 -3.37 -41.01 -20.59
CA LEU A 190 -2.61 -41.78 -19.61
C LEU A 190 -3.02 -41.48 -18.17
N ASN A 191 -3.39 -40.24 -17.87
CA ASN A 191 -3.89 -39.84 -16.55
C ASN A 191 -4.87 -38.67 -16.67
N PRO A 192 -6.19 -38.95 -16.73
CA PRO A 192 -7.22 -37.92 -16.88
C PRO A 192 -7.30 -36.92 -15.73
N SER A 193 -6.83 -37.29 -14.53
CA SER A 193 -6.81 -36.43 -13.34
C SER A 193 -5.49 -35.69 -13.14
N LEU A 194 -4.60 -35.72 -14.14
CA LEU A 194 -3.33 -35.00 -14.06
C LEU A 194 -3.55 -33.48 -14.17
N GLU A 195 -3.44 -32.78 -13.05
CA GLU A 195 -3.62 -31.33 -12.94
C GLU A 195 -2.77 -30.54 -13.94
N GLU A 196 -1.49 -30.90 -14.11
CA GLU A 196 -0.58 -30.24 -15.06
C GLU A 196 -1.04 -30.37 -16.52
N ALA A 197 -1.69 -31.50 -16.87
CA ALA A 197 -2.21 -31.73 -18.22
C ALA A 197 -3.55 -31.00 -18.44
N GLN A 198 -4.41 -30.96 -17.43
CA GLN A 198 -5.67 -30.19 -17.46
C GLN A 198 -5.40 -28.68 -17.57
N LEU A 199 -4.39 -28.17 -16.86
CA LEU A 199 -3.97 -26.78 -16.98
C LEU A 199 -3.44 -26.46 -18.39
N LEU A 200 -2.64 -27.38 -18.96
CA LEU A 200 -2.16 -27.25 -20.33
C LEU A 200 -3.31 -27.25 -21.34
N GLU A 201 -4.33 -28.09 -21.16
CA GLU A 201 -5.53 -28.14 -22.01
C GLU A 201 -6.26 -26.79 -22.03
N ARG A 202 -6.49 -26.18 -20.86
CA ARG A 202 -7.13 -24.86 -20.74
C ARG A 202 -6.32 -23.77 -21.45
N ARG A 203 -5.01 -23.76 -21.23
CA ARG A 203 -4.08 -22.83 -21.90
C ARG A 203 -4.15 -22.95 -23.42
N LEU A 204 -4.10 -24.17 -23.93
CA LEU A 204 -4.18 -24.44 -25.38
C LEU A 204 -5.52 -23.98 -25.95
N ALA A 205 -6.61 -24.25 -25.26
CA ALA A 205 -7.93 -23.89 -25.73
C ALA A 205 -8.10 -22.37 -25.84
N LEU A 206 -7.62 -21.60 -24.85
CA LEU A 206 -7.66 -20.12 -24.89
C LEU A 206 -6.65 -19.49 -25.83
N SER A 207 -5.53 -20.17 -26.12
CA SER A 207 -4.53 -19.69 -27.07
C SER A 207 -4.94 -19.91 -28.52
N SER A 208 -5.79 -20.91 -28.78
CA SER A 208 -6.20 -21.31 -30.14
C SER A 208 -7.63 -20.89 -30.51
N ARG A 209 -8.47 -20.53 -29.54
CA ARG A 209 -9.90 -20.24 -29.77
C ARG A 209 -10.35 -18.99 -29.01
N PRO A 210 -11.24 -18.17 -29.61
CA PRO A 210 -11.97 -17.13 -28.88
C PRO A 210 -12.72 -17.70 -27.67
N LEU A 211 -12.80 -16.90 -26.59
CA LEU A 211 -13.49 -17.28 -25.35
C LEU A 211 -14.96 -17.66 -25.59
N ASP A 212 -15.64 -17.00 -26.53
CA ASP A 212 -17.06 -17.28 -26.84
C ASP A 212 -17.29 -18.71 -27.37
N LEU A 213 -16.32 -19.27 -28.12
CA LEU A 213 -16.42 -20.65 -28.60
C LEU A 213 -16.25 -21.64 -27.46
N LEU A 214 -15.30 -21.37 -26.56
CA LEU A 214 -15.09 -22.15 -25.34
C LEU A 214 -16.33 -22.15 -24.45
N ILE A 215 -16.96 -20.99 -24.32
CA ILE A 215 -18.24 -20.83 -23.64
C ILE A 215 -19.29 -21.75 -24.28
N ALA A 216 -19.53 -21.62 -25.58
CA ALA A 216 -20.54 -22.42 -26.29
C ALA A 216 -20.25 -23.94 -26.20
N GLU A 217 -18.98 -24.32 -26.19
CA GLU A 217 -18.55 -25.71 -26.02
C GLU A 217 -18.91 -26.25 -24.63
N ILE A 218 -18.60 -25.50 -23.57
CA ILE A 218 -18.99 -25.86 -22.19
C ILE A 218 -20.52 -26.00 -22.09
N GLU A 219 -21.28 -25.12 -22.74
CA GLU A 219 -22.74 -25.20 -22.77
C GLU A 219 -23.27 -26.42 -23.51
N SER A 220 -22.68 -26.78 -24.64
CA SER A 220 -23.13 -27.91 -25.47
C SER A 220 -22.71 -29.28 -24.95
N GLN A 221 -21.55 -29.38 -24.29
CA GLN A 221 -20.97 -30.66 -23.87
C GLN A 221 -21.33 -31.07 -22.44
N SER A 222 -21.76 -30.12 -21.60
CA SER A 222 -22.07 -30.41 -20.20
C SER A 222 -23.48 -30.99 -20.06
N LYS A 223 -23.59 -32.15 -19.41
CA LYS A 223 -24.87 -32.87 -19.30
C LYS A 223 -25.69 -32.46 -18.08
N THR A 224 -25.05 -31.84 -17.09
CA THR A 224 -25.67 -31.41 -15.82
C THR A 224 -25.25 -29.99 -15.46
N GLY A 225 -26.08 -29.31 -14.64
CA GLY A 225 -25.75 -27.99 -14.09
C GLY A 225 -24.44 -28.00 -13.30
N VAL A 226 -24.21 -29.03 -12.48
CA VAL A 226 -22.97 -29.22 -11.69
C VAL A 226 -21.73 -29.35 -12.58
N GLU A 227 -21.80 -30.14 -13.67
CA GLU A 227 -20.68 -30.27 -14.62
C GLU A 227 -20.39 -28.94 -15.32
N LYS A 228 -21.45 -28.22 -15.71
CA LYS A 228 -21.37 -26.90 -16.33
C LYS A 228 -20.74 -25.89 -15.37
N ALA A 229 -21.19 -25.86 -14.11
CA ALA A 229 -20.71 -24.98 -13.06
C ALA A 229 -19.22 -25.18 -12.81
N LYS A 230 -18.80 -26.43 -12.62
CA LYS A 230 -17.39 -26.78 -12.43
C LYS A 230 -16.51 -26.27 -13.58
N LYS A 231 -16.90 -26.49 -14.85
CA LYS A 231 -16.11 -26.05 -16.01
C LYS A 231 -16.00 -24.53 -16.11
N PHE A 232 -17.07 -23.80 -15.78
CA PHE A 232 -17.02 -22.33 -15.75
C PHE A 232 -16.18 -21.79 -14.58
N ASP A 233 -16.30 -22.37 -13.40
CA ASP A 233 -15.47 -21.98 -12.25
C ASP A 233 -13.98 -22.22 -12.49
N ASP A 234 -13.67 -23.37 -13.09
CA ASP A 234 -12.34 -23.75 -13.54
C ASP A 234 -11.75 -22.77 -14.56
N LEU A 235 -12.57 -22.30 -15.50
CA LEU A 235 -12.21 -21.30 -16.49
C LEU A 235 -12.06 -19.90 -15.85
N GLY A 236 -12.95 -19.54 -14.95
CA GLY A 236 -12.91 -18.27 -14.20
C GLY A 236 -11.65 -18.17 -13.34
N THR A 237 -11.31 -19.22 -12.59
CA THR A 237 -10.08 -19.31 -11.81
C THR A 237 -8.83 -19.19 -12.69
N TYR A 238 -8.83 -19.84 -13.86
CA TYR A 238 -7.74 -19.72 -14.81
C TYR A 238 -7.61 -18.29 -15.37
N LEU A 239 -8.71 -17.68 -15.83
CA LEU A 239 -8.74 -16.31 -16.34
C LEU A 239 -8.31 -15.28 -15.28
N ARG A 240 -8.66 -15.52 -14.01
CA ARG A 240 -8.18 -14.70 -12.88
C ARG A 240 -6.66 -14.79 -12.76
N GLY A 241 -6.09 -15.99 -12.89
CA GLY A 241 -4.63 -16.21 -12.94
C GLY A 241 -3.95 -15.51 -14.12
N GLU A 242 -4.60 -15.47 -15.29
CA GLU A 242 -4.16 -14.72 -16.48
C GLU A 242 -4.48 -13.21 -16.44
N ARG A 243 -4.95 -12.71 -15.28
CA ARG A 243 -5.32 -11.29 -15.07
C ARG A 243 -6.42 -10.76 -16.00
N ARG A 244 -7.23 -11.64 -16.60
CA ARG A 244 -8.43 -11.33 -17.40
C ARG A 244 -9.65 -11.20 -16.47
N LEU A 245 -9.58 -10.26 -15.53
CA LEU A 245 -10.43 -10.23 -14.32
C LEU A 245 -11.94 -10.08 -14.60
N ALA A 246 -12.31 -9.25 -15.58
CA ALA A 246 -13.73 -9.06 -15.94
C ALA A 246 -14.35 -10.34 -16.50
N GLU A 247 -13.61 -11.05 -17.37
CA GLU A 247 -14.04 -12.32 -17.94
C GLU A 247 -14.02 -13.43 -16.89
N ALA A 248 -13.06 -13.40 -15.95
CA ALA A 248 -13.00 -14.31 -14.82
C ALA A 248 -14.24 -14.20 -13.93
N ALA A 249 -14.63 -12.97 -13.55
CA ALA A 249 -15.84 -12.73 -12.78
C ALA A 249 -17.09 -13.21 -13.53
N GLU A 250 -17.17 -12.98 -14.84
CA GLU A 250 -18.28 -13.44 -15.66
C GLU A 250 -18.38 -14.98 -15.71
N MET A 251 -17.26 -15.68 -15.86
CA MET A 251 -17.29 -17.15 -15.82
C MET A 251 -17.68 -17.67 -14.43
N CYS A 252 -17.21 -17.04 -13.35
CA CYS A 252 -17.65 -17.39 -12.00
C CYS A 252 -19.15 -17.12 -11.77
N ARG A 253 -19.73 -16.04 -12.32
CA ARG A 253 -21.20 -15.80 -12.27
C ARG A 253 -21.97 -16.93 -12.95
N ARG A 254 -21.51 -17.35 -14.12
CA ARG A 254 -22.13 -18.46 -14.86
C ARG A 254 -21.97 -19.80 -14.15
N ALA A 255 -20.93 -19.97 -13.33
CA ALA A 255 -20.79 -21.12 -12.46
C ALA A 255 -21.87 -21.13 -11.37
N VAL A 256 -22.06 -20.00 -10.68
CA VAL A 256 -23.12 -19.80 -9.68
C VAL A 256 -24.52 -19.99 -10.27
N GLU A 257 -24.79 -19.48 -11.47
CA GLU A 257 -26.08 -19.68 -12.15
C GLU A 257 -26.35 -21.14 -12.52
N ALA A 258 -25.30 -21.89 -12.88
CA ALA A 258 -25.42 -23.29 -13.28
C ALA A 258 -25.61 -24.24 -12.10
N ASP A 259 -25.05 -23.90 -10.93
CA ASP A 259 -25.26 -24.63 -9.67
C ASP A 259 -25.29 -23.66 -8.46
N PRO A 260 -26.47 -23.11 -8.13
CA PRO A 260 -26.62 -22.18 -7.02
C PRO A 260 -26.38 -22.78 -5.63
N GLY A 261 -26.22 -24.10 -5.52
CA GLY A 261 -25.98 -24.81 -4.25
C GLY A 261 -24.51 -25.03 -3.91
N GLY A 262 -23.57 -24.66 -4.79
CA GLY A 262 -22.14 -24.83 -4.56
C GLY A 262 -21.50 -23.61 -3.90
N ALA A 263 -21.16 -23.70 -2.60
CA ALA A 263 -20.51 -22.61 -1.86
C ALA A 263 -19.19 -22.13 -2.50
N ASP A 264 -18.38 -23.08 -3.01
CA ASP A 264 -17.11 -22.81 -3.69
C ASP A 264 -17.26 -21.81 -4.84
N TYR A 265 -18.37 -21.87 -5.59
CA TYR A 265 -18.62 -20.98 -6.73
C TYR A 265 -18.85 -19.53 -6.30
N TYR A 266 -19.54 -19.32 -5.17
CA TYR A 266 -19.71 -17.99 -4.60
C TYR A 266 -18.40 -17.44 -4.03
N PHE A 267 -17.60 -18.29 -3.35
CA PHE A 267 -16.29 -17.87 -2.84
C PHE A 267 -15.32 -17.52 -3.97
N ASN A 268 -15.30 -18.30 -5.07
CA ASN A 268 -14.48 -18.01 -6.24
C ASN A 268 -14.96 -16.78 -7.01
N LEU A 269 -16.28 -16.57 -7.10
CA LEU A 269 -16.84 -15.32 -7.64
C LEU A 269 -16.42 -14.12 -6.79
N ALA A 270 -16.52 -14.22 -5.47
CA ALA A 270 -16.09 -13.16 -4.55
C ALA A 270 -14.60 -12.82 -4.72
N LEU A 271 -13.72 -13.81 -4.85
CA LEU A 271 -12.30 -13.60 -5.14
C LEU A 271 -12.05 -12.92 -6.49
N SER A 272 -12.83 -13.27 -7.52
CA SER A 272 -12.75 -12.63 -8.85
C SER A 272 -13.26 -11.19 -8.83
N LEU A 273 -14.32 -10.91 -8.08
CA LEU A 273 -14.88 -9.57 -7.87
C LEU A 273 -13.95 -8.69 -7.03
N GLU A 274 -13.34 -9.23 -5.97
CA GLU A 274 -12.32 -8.55 -5.18
C GLU A 274 -11.15 -8.13 -6.07
N ALA A 275 -10.62 -9.05 -6.90
CA ALA A 275 -9.55 -8.74 -7.82
C ALA A 275 -9.96 -7.65 -8.84
N LEU A 276 -11.23 -7.64 -9.27
CA LEU A 276 -11.79 -6.63 -10.17
C LEU A 276 -12.01 -5.26 -9.48
N GLY A 277 -12.05 -5.22 -8.15
CA GLY A 277 -12.32 -4.03 -7.34
C GLY A 277 -13.79 -3.85 -6.93
N GLU A 278 -14.66 -4.80 -7.24
CA GLU A 278 -16.10 -4.77 -6.92
C GLU A 278 -16.35 -5.29 -5.50
N MET A 279 -15.89 -4.51 -4.52
CA MET A 279 -15.77 -4.96 -3.14
C MET A 279 -17.12 -5.27 -2.46
N ASP A 280 -18.19 -4.53 -2.77
CA ASP A 280 -19.52 -4.73 -2.18
C ASP A 280 -20.19 -6.00 -2.73
N GLU A 281 -20.04 -6.26 -4.04
CA GLU A 281 -20.55 -7.48 -4.68
C GLU A 281 -19.77 -8.71 -4.19
N ALA A 282 -18.46 -8.57 -3.99
CA ALA A 282 -17.62 -9.62 -3.39
C ALA A 282 -18.10 -9.98 -1.98
N LEU A 283 -18.38 -8.99 -1.12
CA LEU A 283 -18.87 -9.24 0.24
C LEU A 283 -20.23 -9.94 0.24
N SER A 284 -21.12 -9.55 -0.67
CA SER A 284 -22.45 -10.18 -0.84
C SER A 284 -22.32 -11.65 -1.24
N ASN A 285 -21.40 -11.97 -2.15
CA ASN A 285 -21.15 -13.35 -2.56
C ASN A 285 -20.49 -14.19 -1.45
N TYR A 286 -19.58 -13.62 -0.66
CA TYR A 286 -19.09 -14.28 0.55
C TYR A 286 -20.23 -14.64 1.51
N GLN A 287 -21.17 -13.71 1.76
CA GLN A 287 -22.33 -13.95 2.63
C GLN A 287 -23.18 -15.13 2.14
N ILE A 288 -23.53 -15.17 0.85
CA ILE A 288 -24.30 -16.27 0.27
C ILE A 288 -23.54 -17.60 0.39
N GLY A 289 -22.23 -17.60 0.12
CA GLY A 289 -21.39 -18.78 0.30
C GLY A 289 -21.42 -19.32 1.74
N PHE A 290 -21.43 -18.45 2.75
CA PHE A 290 -21.55 -18.86 4.16
C PHE A 290 -22.95 -19.34 4.56
N GLU A 291 -24.01 -18.92 3.88
CA GLU A 291 -25.35 -19.48 4.08
C GLU A 291 -25.39 -20.97 3.67
N ILE A 292 -24.54 -21.37 2.71
CA ILE A 292 -24.40 -22.75 2.23
C ILE A 292 -23.37 -23.53 3.07
N GLU A 293 -22.18 -22.96 3.30
CA GLU A 293 -21.10 -23.58 4.08
C GLU A 293 -20.56 -22.60 5.15
N PRO A 294 -21.14 -22.61 6.39
CA PRO A 294 -20.82 -21.64 7.43
C PRO A 294 -19.41 -21.74 8.03
N ASP A 295 -18.74 -22.89 7.90
CA ASP A 295 -17.50 -23.22 8.61
C ASP A 295 -16.24 -23.18 7.72
N ARG A 296 -16.26 -22.40 6.63
CA ARG A 296 -15.15 -22.31 5.67
C ARG A 296 -14.06 -21.34 6.12
N ALA A 297 -13.03 -21.85 6.80
CA ALA A 297 -11.92 -21.04 7.34
C ALA A 297 -11.22 -20.14 6.29
N GLU A 298 -10.92 -20.67 5.11
CA GLU A 298 -10.27 -19.88 4.05
C GLU A 298 -11.16 -18.74 3.51
N ALA A 299 -12.48 -18.92 3.48
CA ALA A 299 -13.41 -17.87 3.06
C ALA A 299 -13.49 -16.74 4.10
N TYR A 300 -13.46 -17.04 5.40
CA TYR A 300 -13.36 -16.01 6.44
C TYR A 300 -12.05 -15.22 6.37
N ALA A 301 -10.93 -15.89 6.06
CA ALA A 301 -9.68 -15.18 5.78
C ALA A 301 -9.80 -14.27 4.55
N GLY A 302 -10.53 -14.69 3.51
CA GLY A 302 -10.90 -13.86 2.36
C GLY A 302 -11.70 -12.62 2.74
N VAL A 303 -12.76 -12.79 3.55
CA VAL A 303 -13.53 -11.66 4.10
C VAL A 303 -12.66 -10.73 4.92
N GLY A 304 -11.75 -11.26 5.75
CA GLY A 304 -10.80 -10.45 6.49
C GLY A 304 -9.94 -9.58 5.58
N ASN A 305 -9.46 -10.12 4.47
CA ASN A 305 -8.67 -9.36 3.48
C ASN A 305 -9.51 -8.24 2.86
N LEU A 306 -10.72 -8.57 2.41
CA LEU A 306 -11.66 -7.63 1.82
C LEU A 306 -11.99 -6.48 2.79
N LEU A 307 -12.30 -6.79 4.05
CA LEU A 307 -12.58 -5.80 5.09
C LEU A 307 -11.36 -4.93 5.40
N ARG A 308 -10.16 -5.50 5.43
CA ARG A 308 -8.91 -4.75 5.59
C ARG A 308 -8.70 -3.78 4.43
N ASN A 309 -8.97 -4.20 3.19
CA ASN A 309 -8.88 -3.36 2.00
C ASN A 309 -9.91 -2.21 2.02
N MET A 310 -11.08 -2.43 2.63
CA MET A 310 -12.07 -1.39 2.93
C MET A 310 -11.72 -0.51 4.16
N ASN A 311 -10.54 -0.69 4.77
CA ASN A 311 -10.11 -0.05 6.01
C ASN A 311 -11.01 -0.33 7.24
N MET A 312 -11.75 -1.43 7.23
CA MET A 312 -12.60 -1.91 8.33
C MET A 312 -11.82 -2.88 9.23
N LEU A 313 -10.79 -2.36 9.90
CA LEU A 313 -9.78 -3.19 10.57
C LEU A 313 -10.34 -4.06 11.70
N ASP A 314 -11.34 -3.57 12.45
CA ASP A 314 -12.02 -4.36 13.50
C ASP A 314 -12.74 -5.59 12.96
N GLY A 315 -13.48 -5.41 11.87
CA GLY A 315 -14.19 -6.51 11.21
C GLY A 315 -13.21 -7.51 10.59
N ALA A 316 -12.10 -7.01 10.05
CA ALA A 316 -11.04 -7.85 9.51
C ALA A 316 -10.41 -8.74 10.60
N ILE A 317 -10.07 -8.17 11.77
CA ILE A 317 -9.55 -8.91 12.92
C ILE A 317 -10.51 -10.05 13.31
N GLN A 318 -11.80 -9.74 13.49
CA GLN A 318 -12.80 -10.75 13.86
C GLN A 318 -12.92 -11.87 12.83
N ALA A 319 -12.86 -11.54 11.53
CA ALA A 319 -12.91 -12.53 10.46
C ALA A 319 -11.68 -13.46 10.49
N TYR A 320 -10.47 -12.93 10.71
CA TYR A 320 -9.28 -13.77 10.84
C TYR A 320 -9.30 -14.62 12.11
N GLU A 321 -9.74 -14.07 13.25
CA GLU A 321 -9.89 -14.82 14.49
C GLU A 321 -10.89 -15.97 14.33
N HIS A 322 -11.98 -15.75 13.58
CA HIS A 322 -12.92 -16.81 13.24
C HIS A 322 -12.26 -17.88 12.35
N ALA A 323 -11.53 -17.47 11.31
CA ALA A 323 -10.79 -18.40 10.45
C ALA A 323 -9.79 -19.25 11.25
N ILE A 324 -9.07 -18.65 12.19
CA ILE A 324 -8.11 -19.32 13.09
C ILE A 324 -8.83 -20.27 14.05
N LYS A 325 -9.99 -19.90 14.58
CA LYS A 325 -10.78 -20.77 15.46
C LYS A 325 -11.20 -22.05 14.73
N GLN A 326 -11.59 -21.95 13.46
CA GLN A 326 -11.97 -23.09 12.63
C GLN A 326 -10.75 -23.92 12.20
N LYS A 327 -9.63 -23.25 11.88
CA LYS A 327 -8.39 -23.89 11.45
C LYS A 327 -7.17 -23.27 12.16
N PRO A 328 -6.78 -23.81 13.34
CA PRO A 328 -5.71 -23.23 14.17
C PRO A 328 -4.31 -23.23 13.56
N ASN A 329 -4.08 -23.90 12.44
CA ASN A 329 -2.79 -23.91 11.73
C ASN A 329 -2.84 -23.13 10.40
N LEU A 330 -3.83 -22.25 10.21
CA LEU A 330 -3.97 -21.43 9.02
C LEU A 330 -3.00 -20.23 9.06
N ALA A 331 -1.76 -20.47 8.63
CA ALA A 331 -0.68 -19.46 8.64
C ALA A 331 -1.06 -18.14 7.94
N SER A 332 -1.81 -18.19 6.83
CA SER A 332 -2.24 -16.99 6.11
C SER A 332 -3.19 -16.10 6.92
N ALA A 333 -4.04 -16.68 7.77
CA ALA A 333 -4.91 -15.91 8.66
C ALA A 333 -4.10 -15.23 9.77
N TYR A 334 -3.12 -15.91 10.37
CA TYR A 334 -2.20 -15.30 11.34
C TYR A 334 -1.37 -14.17 10.73
N TYR A 335 -0.82 -14.37 9.53
CA TYR A 335 -0.09 -13.33 8.80
C TYR A 335 -0.97 -12.09 8.60
N ASN A 336 -2.18 -12.28 8.05
CA ASN A 336 -3.05 -11.15 7.77
C ASN A 336 -3.59 -10.48 9.04
N LEU A 337 -3.81 -11.24 10.11
CA LEU A 337 -4.14 -10.72 11.44
C LEU A 337 -2.99 -9.85 11.99
N ALA A 338 -1.75 -10.32 11.90
CA ALA A 338 -0.56 -9.57 12.34
C ALA A 338 -0.42 -8.23 11.60
N ILE A 339 -0.61 -8.24 10.27
CA ILE A 339 -0.61 -7.02 9.45
C ILE A 339 -1.73 -6.07 9.88
N THR A 340 -2.91 -6.60 10.18
CA THR A 340 -4.07 -5.79 10.60
C THR A 340 -3.85 -5.16 11.98
N TYR A 341 -3.25 -5.90 12.92
CA TYR A 341 -2.83 -5.36 14.22
C TYR A 341 -1.77 -4.28 14.07
N LYS A 342 -0.78 -4.46 13.17
CA LYS A 342 0.21 -3.42 12.83
C LYS A 342 -0.45 -2.15 12.27
N MET A 343 -1.48 -2.27 11.44
CA MET A 343 -2.26 -1.12 10.95
C MET A 343 -3.05 -0.40 12.05
N ARG A 344 -3.32 -1.07 13.17
CA ARG A 344 -4.01 -0.55 14.36
C ARG A 344 -3.06 -0.09 15.47
N ASP A 345 -1.76 -0.05 15.20
CA ASP A 345 -0.71 0.22 16.20
C ASP A 345 -0.71 -0.75 17.40
N GLN A 346 -1.31 -1.94 17.24
CA GLN A 346 -1.36 -3.02 18.24
C GLN A 346 -0.16 -3.96 18.06
N TYR A 347 1.01 -3.46 18.43
CA TYR A 347 2.29 -4.07 18.03
C TYR A 347 2.63 -5.38 18.77
N GLU A 348 2.21 -5.53 20.03
CA GLU A 348 2.45 -6.76 20.79
C GLU A 348 1.57 -7.91 20.25
N GLU A 349 0.31 -7.63 19.95
CA GLU A 349 -0.60 -8.59 19.32
C GLU A 349 -0.13 -8.95 17.90
N ALA A 350 0.39 -7.97 17.15
CA ALA A 350 1.02 -8.23 15.85
C ALA A 350 2.23 -9.16 15.97
N LYS A 351 3.09 -8.97 16.97
CA LYS A 351 4.25 -9.83 17.24
C LYS A 351 3.82 -11.26 17.53
N VAL A 352 2.87 -11.47 18.43
CA VAL A 352 2.34 -12.82 18.75
C VAL A 352 1.73 -13.50 17.52
N ALA A 353 0.99 -12.76 16.70
CA ALA A 353 0.40 -13.30 15.47
C ALA A 353 1.47 -13.66 14.42
N PHE A 354 2.55 -12.87 14.28
CA PHE A 354 3.67 -13.23 13.42
C PHE A 354 4.40 -14.48 13.90
N GLU A 355 4.69 -14.58 15.20
CA GLU A 355 5.32 -15.77 15.79
C GLU A 355 4.48 -17.02 15.51
N LYS A 356 3.16 -16.95 15.67
CA LYS A 356 2.25 -18.04 15.31
C LYS A 356 2.20 -18.34 13.81
N CYS A 357 2.25 -17.33 12.95
CA CYS A 357 2.37 -17.53 11.52
C CYS A 357 3.64 -18.32 11.15
N ILE A 358 4.78 -17.96 11.75
CA ILE A 358 6.07 -18.59 11.50
C ILE A 358 6.10 -20.02 12.07
N GLU A 359 5.49 -20.26 13.23
CA GLU A 359 5.31 -21.61 13.80
C GLU A 359 4.49 -22.50 12.84
N CYS A 360 3.39 -21.97 12.29
CA CYS A 360 2.53 -22.72 11.38
C CYS A 360 3.17 -22.94 9.99
N ALA A 361 4.00 -22.02 9.52
CA ALA A 361 4.66 -22.08 8.22
C ALA A 361 6.11 -21.54 8.29
N PRO A 362 7.07 -22.35 8.78
CA PRO A 362 8.46 -21.91 8.95
C PRO A 362 9.16 -21.51 7.63
N ASP A 363 8.73 -22.10 6.51
CA ASP A 363 9.23 -21.80 5.16
C ASP A 363 8.64 -20.50 4.56
N ALA A 364 7.66 -19.86 5.20
CA ALA A 364 7.01 -18.64 4.71
C ALA A 364 7.90 -17.40 4.96
N ILE A 365 8.95 -17.27 4.16
CA ILE A 365 9.99 -16.24 4.35
C ILE A 365 9.46 -14.80 4.27
N VAL A 366 8.37 -14.57 3.54
CA VAL A 366 7.71 -13.24 3.46
C VAL A 366 7.20 -12.81 4.84
N SER A 367 6.62 -13.73 5.59
CA SER A 367 6.15 -13.46 6.96
C SER A 367 7.32 -13.14 7.90
N ARG A 368 8.47 -13.81 7.71
CA ARG A 368 9.70 -13.52 8.48
C ARG A 368 10.26 -12.13 8.17
N PHE A 369 10.31 -11.71 6.90
CA PHE A 369 10.71 -10.35 6.55
C PHE A 369 9.77 -9.28 7.13
N GLU A 370 8.45 -9.50 7.10
CA GLU A 370 7.50 -8.58 7.74
C GLU A 370 7.67 -8.53 9.27
N PHE A 371 7.96 -9.67 9.89
CA PHE A 371 8.26 -9.73 11.32
C PHE A 371 9.56 -8.98 11.66
N ILE A 372 10.63 -9.18 10.90
CA ILE A 372 11.88 -8.41 11.00
C ILE A 372 11.60 -6.91 10.88
N ASN A 373 10.77 -6.50 9.91
CA ASN A 373 10.42 -5.08 9.73
C ASN A 373 9.61 -4.50 10.90
N LEU A 374 8.68 -5.26 11.48
CA LEU A 374 7.99 -4.89 12.72
C LEU A 374 9.01 -4.70 13.85
N ARG A 375 9.89 -5.68 14.06
CA ARG A 375 10.93 -5.64 15.10
C ARG A 375 11.89 -4.47 14.92
N ARG A 376 12.33 -4.15 13.69
CA ARG A 376 13.11 -2.93 13.38
C ARG A 376 12.36 -1.66 13.73
N THR A 377 11.08 -1.58 13.39
CA THR A 377 10.22 -0.41 13.71
C THR A 377 10.10 -0.20 15.23
N LEU A 378 10.06 -1.27 16.01
CA LEU A 378 10.01 -1.24 17.47
C LEU A 378 11.40 -1.19 18.12
N CYS A 379 12.48 -1.24 17.34
CA CYS A 379 13.84 -1.40 17.84
C CYS A 379 14.04 -2.60 18.78
N ASP A 380 13.31 -3.71 18.53
CA ASP A 380 13.50 -5.01 19.17
C ASP A 380 14.58 -5.79 18.39
N TRP A 381 15.84 -5.61 18.74
CA TRP A 381 16.99 -6.12 17.99
C TRP A 381 17.53 -7.51 18.36
N PRO A 382 17.34 -8.09 19.56
CA PRO A 382 17.97 -9.37 19.92
C PRO A 382 17.73 -10.50 18.89
N GLY A 383 18.80 -11.00 18.25
CA GLY A 383 18.73 -12.09 17.26
C GLY A 383 18.25 -11.68 15.86
N ILE A 384 17.91 -10.42 15.60
CA ILE A 384 17.37 -9.98 14.30
C ILE A 384 18.38 -10.10 13.16
N ASP A 385 19.67 -9.86 13.41
CA ASP A 385 20.71 -9.86 12.36
C ASP A 385 21.01 -11.28 11.85
N GLU A 386 20.92 -12.29 12.72
CA GLU A 386 21.03 -13.70 12.32
C GLU A 386 19.83 -14.12 11.49
N GLU A 387 18.62 -13.77 11.94
CA GLU A 387 17.38 -14.04 11.23
C GLU A 387 17.35 -13.37 9.85
N GLU A 388 17.79 -12.11 9.76
CA GLU A 388 17.90 -11.36 8.51
C GLU A 388 18.87 -12.03 7.54
N ARG A 389 20.06 -12.44 8.01
CA ARG A 389 21.07 -13.10 7.19
C ARG A 389 20.54 -14.42 6.62
N GLU A 390 19.83 -15.19 7.44
CA GLU A 390 19.18 -16.43 7.00
C GLU A 390 18.09 -16.13 5.96
N CYS A 391 17.22 -15.15 6.22
CA CYS A 391 16.15 -14.77 5.30
C CYS A 391 16.68 -14.30 3.94
N LEU A 392 17.73 -13.47 3.92
CA LEU A 392 18.38 -13.04 2.70
C LEU A 392 19.04 -14.20 1.95
N SER A 393 19.66 -15.16 2.66
CA SER A 393 20.21 -16.38 2.04
C SER A 393 19.12 -17.22 1.36
N VAL A 394 17.97 -17.39 2.02
CA VAL A 394 16.81 -18.10 1.45
C VAL A 394 16.23 -17.32 0.26
N PHE A 395 16.12 -16.00 0.36
CA PHE A 395 15.65 -15.13 -0.73
C PHE A 395 16.56 -15.20 -1.98
N ARG A 396 17.87 -15.31 -1.80
CA ARG A 396 18.84 -15.45 -2.89
C ARG A 396 18.75 -16.81 -3.58
N SER A 397 18.50 -17.87 -2.81
CA SER A 397 18.38 -19.23 -3.36
C SER A 397 17.01 -19.50 -3.98
N LYS A 398 15.91 -19.13 -3.32
CA LYS A 398 14.55 -19.44 -3.78
C LYS A 398 13.92 -18.28 -4.58
N GLU A 399 13.03 -18.61 -5.50
CA GLU A 399 12.17 -17.59 -6.12
C GLU A 399 11.09 -17.22 -5.10
N VAL A 400 11.16 -15.99 -4.61
CA VAL A 400 10.24 -15.44 -3.60
C VAL A 400 9.86 -14.05 -4.06
N THR A 401 8.57 -13.74 -3.98
CA THR A 401 8.05 -12.41 -4.24
C THR A 401 7.99 -11.63 -2.94
N ILE A 402 8.75 -10.55 -2.85
CA ILE A 402 8.81 -9.64 -1.69
C ILE A 402 8.62 -8.22 -2.20
N ALA A 403 7.86 -7.40 -1.48
CA ALA A 403 7.75 -5.98 -1.80
C ALA A 403 9.13 -5.31 -1.60
N PRO A 404 9.71 -4.66 -2.63
CA PRO A 404 11.09 -4.17 -2.57
C PRO A 404 11.37 -3.21 -1.41
N PHE A 405 10.38 -2.41 -1.01
CA PHE A 405 10.48 -1.52 0.15
C PHE A 405 10.79 -2.26 1.47
N GLN A 406 10.44 -3.54 1.61
CA GLN A 406 10.75 -4.33 2.81
C GLN A 406 12.25 -4.57 3.00
N LEU A 407 13.07 -4.39 1.96
CA LEU A 407 14.51 -4.68 1.99
C LEU A 407 15.38 -3.43 2.19
N ILE A 408 14.84 -2.22 2.03
CA ILE A 408 15.66 -0.98 1.99
C ILE A 408 16.36 -0.65 3.31
N SER A 409 15.85 -1.15 4.44
CA SER A 409 16.42 -0.97 5.77
C SER A 409 17.20 -2.19 6.27
N LEU A 410 17.34 -3.21 5.43
CA LEU A 410 18.10 -4.43 5.71
C LEU A 410 19.48 -4.35 5.05
N ASN A 411 20.39 -5.25 5.40
CA ASN A 411 21.69 -5.40 4.74
C ASN A 411 21.57 -6.13 3.39
N ALA A 412 20.61 -5.71 2.57
CA ALA A 412 20.39 -6.18 1.21
C ALA A 412 21.38 -5.52 0.25
N SER A 413 21.95 -6.29 -0.67
CA SER A 413 22.82 -5.76 -1.73
C SER A 413 22.00 -5.08 -2.84
N PRO A 414 22.61 -4.24 -3.69
CA PRO A 414 21.95 -3.72 -4.89
C PRO A 414 21.35 -4.81 -5.78
N ALA A 415 22.01 -5.97 -5.89
CA ALA A 415 21.51 -7.12 -6.62
C ALA A 415 20.26 -7.75 -5.95
N ASP A 416 20.20 -7.77 -4.62
CA ASP A 416 19.00 -8.25 -3.90
C ASP A 416 17.81 -7.32 -4.15
N LEU A 417 18.03 -6.00 -4.18
CA LEU A 417 16.99 -5.01 -4.47
C LEU A 417 16.47 -5.13 -5.90
N LEU A 418 17.35 -5.31 -6.89
CA LEU A 418 16.94 -5.57 -8.27
C LEU A 418 16.14 -6.87 -8.38
N ARG A 419 16.63 -7.96 -7.78
CA ARG A 419 15.94 -9.26 -7.75
C ARG A 419 14.55 -9.14 -7.13
N ALA A 420 14.42 -8.39 -6.03
CA ALA A 420 13.13 -8.17 -5.38
C ALA A 420 12.18 -7.41 -6.30
N ALA A 421 12.66 -6.36 -6.96
CA ALA A 421 11.88 -5.57 -7.90
C ALA A 421 11.40 -6.39 -9.10
N GLU A 422 12.30 -7.14 -9.76
CA GLU A 422 11.97 -8.06 -10.85
C GLU A 422 10.97 -9.15 -10.43
N GLY A 423 11.12 -9.68 -9.21
CA GLY A 423 10.20 -10.66 -8.64
C GLY A 423 8.82 -10.08 -8.32
N PHE A 424 8.78 -8.84 -7.85
CA PHE A 424 7.54 -8.16 -7.45
C PHE A 424 6.69 -7.74 -8.65
N ILE A 425 7.31 -7.30 -9.75
CA ILE A 425 6.59 -6.93 -10.98
C ILE A 425 5.74 -8.05 -11.56
N LYS A 426 6.20 -9.30 -11.44
CA LYS A 426 5.44 -10.47 -11.91
C LYS A 426 4.03 -10.56 -11.31
N THR A 427 3.78 -9.91 -10.16
CA THR A 427 2.45 -9.87 -9.53
C THR A 427 1.45 -8.95 -10.24
N PHE A 428 1.95 -8.02 -11.07
CA PHE A 428 1.13 -7.04 -11.79
C PHE A 428 1.57 -6.79 -13.23
N GLU A 429 2.36 -7.70 -13.80
CA GLU A 429 2.84 -7.62 -15.18
C GLU A 429 1.65 -7.54 -16.17
N VAL A 430 1.77 -6.65 -17.16
CA VAL A 430 0.76 -6.46 -18.21
C VAL A 430 1.27 -7.10 -19.50
N PRO A 431 0.53 -8.05 -20.11
CA PRO A 431 0.90 -8.69 -21.37
C PRO A 431 1.12 -7.68 -22.50
N GLN A 432 2.08 -7.94 -23.37
CA GLN A 432 2.48 -7.01 -24.43
C GLN A 432 1.32 -6.56 -25.33
N GLN A 433 0.36 -7.45 -25.60
CA GLN A 433 -0.82 -7.17 -26.43
C GLN A 433 -1.80 -6.19 -25.76
N GLN A 434 -1.75 -6.06 -24.43
CA GLN A 434 -2.59 -5.15 -23.65
C GLN A 434 -1.90 -3.81 -23.37
N ARG A 435 -0.58 -3.73 -23.57
CA ARG A 435 0.18 -2.48 -23.45
C ARG A 435 -0.21 -1.54 -24.60
N PHE A 436 -0.26 -0.25 -24.32
CA PHE A 436 -0.53 0.72 -25.37
C PHE A 436 0.65 0.76 -26.35
N SER A 437 0.35 0.74 -27.65
CA SER A 437 1.35 1.07 -28.66
C SER A 437 1.83 2.49 -28.39
N THR A 438 3.12 2.66 -28.13
CA THR A 438 3.68 3.97 -27.79
C THR A 438 3.30 4.99 -28.86
N TYR A 439 2.56 6.02 -28.43
CA TYR A 439 2.21 7.15 -29.27
C TYR A 439 3.52 7.81 -29.73
N LYS A 440 3.81 7.75 -31.04
CA LYS A 440 4.86 8.57 -31.64
C LYS A 440 4.39 10.02 -31.52
N ASN A 441 5.12 10.85 -30.78
CA ASN A 441 4.80 12.26 -30.53
C ASN A 441 4.29 12.96 -31.82
N ARG A 442 2.96 13.09 -31.98
CA ARG A 442 2.33 13.64 -33.21
C ARG A 442 2.44 15.16 -33.32
N LYS A 443 2.91 15.86 -32.27
CA LYS A 443 2.88 17.34 -32.23
C LYS A 443 4.14 18.03 -32.74
N GLY A 444 5.12 17.29 -33.26
CA GLY A 444 6.28 17.87 -33.96
C GLY A 444 7.23 18.67 -33.06
N VAL A 445 8.32 19.16 -33.65
CA VAL A 445 9.30 20.03 -33.00
C VAL A 445 8.67 21.42 -32.78
N GLY A 446 8.67 21.94 -31.56
CA GLY A 446 8.13 23.27 -31.21
C GLY A 446 6.84 23.28 -30.37
N ALA A 447 6.20 22.13 -30.13
CA ALA A 447 5.10 22.01 -29.17
C ALA A 447 5.62 21.83 -27.73
N LYS A 448 4.86 22.30 -26.73
CA LYS A 448 5.18 22.11 -25.31
C LYS A 448 5.30 20.62 -24.97
N ILE A 449 6.29 20.26 -24.15
CA ILE A 449 6.46 18.90 -23.64
C ILE A 449 5.43 18.67 -22.53
N ARG A 450 4.61 17.62 -22.66
CA ARG A 450 3.59 17.25 -21.67
C ARG A 450 4.15 16.29 -20.64
N ILE A 451 4.14 16.69 -19.37
CA ILE A 451 4.64 15.86 -18.28
C ILE A 451 3.48 15.49 -17.35
N GLY A 452 3.28 14.21 -17.13
CA GLY A 452 2.35 13.69 -16.13
C GLY A 452 3.09 13.26 -14.88
N PHE A 453 2.60 13.65 -13.70
CA PHE A 453 3.11 13.19 -12.41
C PHE A 453 2.04 12.35 -11.72
N VAL A 454 2.38 11.13 -11.31
CA VAL A 454 1.44 10.21 -10.63
C VAL A 454 1.83 10.10 -9.16
N SER A 455 0.90 10.41 -8.25
CA SER A 455 1.15 10.30 -6.81
C SER A 455 -0.12 10.25 -5.98
N CYS A 456 -0.05 9.62 -4.81
CA CYS A 456 -1.02 9.84 -3.73
C CYS A 456 -0.54 10.83 -2.68
N ASP A 457 0.55 11.55 -2.88
CA ASP A 457 1.20 12.33 -1.82
C ASP A 457 1.06 13.86 -2.01
N TYR A 458 0.02 14.33 -2.69
CA TYR A 458 -0.28 15.76 -2.90
C TYR A 458 -1.00 16.39 -1.70
N PHE A 459 -0.39 16.22 -0.53
CA PHE A 459 -0.84 16.75 0.74
C PHE A 459 0.36 17.01 1.66
N GLU A 460 0.16 17.20 2.96
CA GLU A 460 1.22 17.37 3.96
C GLU A 460 2.08 16.09 4.12
N HIS A 461 2.86 15.76 3.08
CA HIS A 461 3.70 14.57 2.94
C HIS A 461 5.08 14.95 2.39
N ALA A 462 6.09 14.11 2.67
CA ALA A 462 7.48 14.34 2.27
C ALA A 462 7.63 14.68 0.77
N THR A 463 6.97 13.93 -0.12
CA THR A 463 7.01 14.17 -1.57
C THR A 463 6.59 15.60 -1.94
N ALA A 464 5.46 16.08 -1.43
CA ALA A 464 5.01 17.45 -1.70
C ALA A 464 5.92 18.50 -1.04
N MET A 465 6.38 18.25 0.19
CA MET A 465 7.31 19.14 0.89
C MET A 465 8.66 19.30 0.18
N LEU A 466 9.08 18.32 -0.62
CA LEU A 466 10.30 18.42 -1.42
C LEU A 466 10.03 19.07 -2.80
N PHE A 467 8.88 18.78 -3.40
CA PHE A 467 8.66 19.00 -4.84
C PHE A 467 7.76 20.19 -5.19
N ALA A 468 6.99 20.74 -4.26
CA ALA A 468 6.00 21.80 -4.53
C ALA A 468 6.61 23.01 -5.27
N GLU A 469 7.78 23.49 -4.82
CA GLU A 469 8.40 24.66 -5.44
C GLU A 469 8.95 24.39 -6.85
N VAL A 470 9.38 23.16 -7.12
CA VAL A 470 9.83 22.76 -8.46
C VAL A 470 8.67 22.85 -9.43
N LEU A 471 7.51 22.30 -9.06
CA LEU A 471 6.30 22.37 -9.89
C LEU A 471 5.91 23.83 -10.20
N GLU A 472 5.97 24.72 -9.22
CA GLU A 472 5.68 26.15 -9.38
C GLU A 472 6.67 26.87 -10.32
N LYS A 473 7.90 26.37 -10.45
CA LYS A 473 8.99 27.01 -11.23
C LYS A 473 9.17 26.44 -12.63
N ILE A 474 8.54 25.31 -12.95
CA ILE A 474 8.62 24.73 -14.28
C ILE A 474 8.16 25.78 -15.32
N ASP A 475 8.92 25.94 -16.39
CA ASP A 475 8.69 26.91 -17.44
C ASP A 475 7.48 26.51 -18.29
N ARG A 476 6.34 27.13 -18.01
CA ARG A 476 5.08 26.89 -18.71
C ARG A 476 5.10 27.33 -20.18
N SER A 477 6.13 28.05 -20.64
CA SER A 477 6.29 28.33 -22.07
C SER A 477 6.77 27.09 -22.85
N ARG A 478 7.52 26.19 -22.19
CA ARG A 478 8.08 24.96 -22.76
C ARG A 478 7.37 23.68 -22.32
N PHE A 479 6.76 23.69 -21.14
CA PHE A 479 6.12 22.52 -20.53
C PHE A 479 4.63 22.75 -20.24
N GLU A 480 3.85 21.68 -20.32
CA GLU A 480 2.46 21.60 -19.85
C GLU A 480 2.39 20.42 -18.86
N ILE A 481 1.98 20.65 -17.61
CA ILE A 481 2.10 19.65 -16.56
C ILE A 481 0.75 19.18 -16.00
N PHE A 482 0.66 17.88 -15.77
CA PHE A 482 -0.53 17.16 -15.33
C PHE A 482 -0.25 16.45 -14.01
N ALA A 483 -1.18 16.56 -13.07
CA ALA A 483 -1.23 15.70 -11.89
C ALA A 483 -2.24 14.58 -12.09
N TYR A 484 -1.85 13.35 -11.76
CA TYR A 484 -2.71 12.18 -11.61
C TYR A 484 -2.72 11.80 -10.13
N CYS A 485 -3.72 12.31 -9.42
CA CYS A 485 -3.82 12.30 -7.97
C CYS A 485 -4.77 11.20 -7.45
N HIS A 486 -4.26 10.32 -6.59
CA HIS A 486 -5.07 9.43 -5.75
C HIS A 486 -4.82 9.65 -4.26
N SER A 487 -4.45 10.88 -3.87
CA SER A 487 -4.36 11.28 -2.46
C SER A 487 -5.73 11.22 -1.77
N PRO A 488 -5.77 10.95 -0.45
CA PRO A 488 -6.96 11.21 0.36
C PRO A 488 -7.48 12.63 0.16
N GLU A 489 -8.79 12.83 0.27
CA GLU A 489 -9.38 14.16 0.26
C GLU A 489 -9.15 14.82 1.63
N GLU A 490 -8.31 15.85 1.65
CA GLU A 490 -8.02 16.68 2.82
C GLU A 490 -7.88 18.15 2.39
N ASN A 491 -7.72 19.08 3.33
CA ASN A 491 -7.70 20.53 3.03
C ASN A 491 -6.48 21.26 3.62
N SER A 492 -5.29 20.66 3.52
CA SER A 492 -4.04 21.33 3.90
C SER A 492 -3.70 22.51 2.99
N LEU A 493 -2.85 23.42 3.49
CA LEU A 493 -2.24 24.48 2.68
C LEU A 493 -1.38 23.88 1.56
N MET A 494 -0.61 22.83 1.87
CA MET A 494 0.22 22.14 0.88
C MET A 494 -0.62 21.57 -0.26
N ARG A 495 -1.75 20.91 0.02
CA ARG A 495 -2.64 20.39 -1.05
C ARG A 495 -3.12 21.50 -1.99
N ARG A 496 -3.59 22.63 -1.44
CA ARG A 496 -4.04 23.76 -2.25
C ARG A 496 -2.92 24.31 -3.15
N ARG A 497 -1.70 24.41 -2.60
CA ARG A 497 -0.52 24.83 -3.34
C ARG A 497 -0.15 23.84 -4.46
N MET A 498 -0.17 22.53 -4.16
CA MET A 498 0.08 21.48 -5.16
C MET A 498 -0.95 21.54 -6.30
N ILE A 499 -2.24 21.63 -5.99
CA ILE A 499 -3.30 21.74 -7.00
C ILE A 499 -3.08 22.98 -7.88
N ALA A 500 -2.79 24.13 -7.27
CA ALA A 500 -2.57 25.38 -7.99
C ALA A 500 -1.29 25.37 -8.86
N ALA A 501 -0.33 24.50 -8.56
CA ALA A 501 0.91 24.40 -9.32
C ALA A 501 0.71 23.66 -10.65
N PHE A 502 -0.29 22.79 -10.82
CA PHE A 502 -0.49 22.06 -12.08
C PHE A 502 -1.37 22.81 -13.08
N ASP A 503 -1.12 22.63 -14.38
CA ASP A 503 -2.03 23.11 -15.42
C ASP A 503 -3.32 22.27 -15.43
N HIS A 504 -3.19 20.97 -15.17
CA HIS A 504 -4.30 20.02 -15.11
C HIS A 504 -4.19 19.12 -13.88
N PHE A 505 -5.28 18.99 -13.12
CA PHE A 505 -5.33 18.14 -11.93
C PHE A 505 -6.40 17.06 -12.09
N ARG A 506 -5.98 15.82 -12.38
CA ARG A 506 -6.84 14.65 -12.56
C ARG A 506 -6.97 13.88 -11.24
N LYS A 507 -8.20 13.73 -10.75
CA LYS A 507 -8.50 12.85 -9.61
C LYS A 507 -8.72 11.43 -10.13
N ILE A 508 -7.86 10.49 -9.73
CA ILE A 508 -7.84 9.12 -10.24
C ILE A 508 -8.15 8.07 -9.16
N GLY A 509 -8.39 8.47 -7.91
CA GLY A 509 -8.64 7.60 -6.75
C GLY A 509 -9.49 6.35 -7.04
N PRO A 510 -10.78 6.50 -7.38
CA PRO A 510 -11.69 5.36 -7.58
C PRO A 510 -11.54 4.66 -8.94
N MET A 511 -10.71 5.19 -9.85
CA MET A 511 -10.60 4.65 -11.21
C MET A 511 -9.78 3.37 -11.24
N ARG A 512 -10.01 2.46 -12.19
CA ARG A 512 -9.16 1.27 -12.38
C ARG A 512 -7.84 1.65 -13.06
N HIS A 513 -6.77 0.88 -12.84
CA HIS A 513 -5.44 1.16 -13.40
C HIS A 513 -5.45 1.36 -14.92
N ARG A 514 -6.18 0.52 -15.66
CA ARG A 514 -6.30 0.63 -17.13
C ARG A 514 -7.04 1.87 -17.59
N ASP A 515 -8.07 2.30 -16.85
CA ASP A 515 -8.83 3.51 -17.19
C ASP A 515 -7.96 4.76 -16.99
N VAL A 516 -7.15 4.77 -15.92
CA VAL A 516 -6.16 5.82 -15.69
C VAL A 516 -5.10 5.83 -16.79
N ALA A 517 -4.57 4.66 -17.16
CA ALA A 517 -3.60 4.56 -18.25
C ALA A 517 -4.20 5.01 -19.59
N THR A 518 -5.49 4.74 -19.84
CA THR A 518 -6.22 5.27 -21.01
C THR A 518 -6.31 6.79 -20.95
N MET A 519 -6.66 7.37 -19.80
CA MET A 519 -6.68 8.83 -19.61
C MET A 519 -5.32 9.46 -19.87
N VAL A 520 -4.24 8.88 -19.34
CA VAL A 520 -2.86 9.38 -19.56
C VAL A 520 -2.51 9.39 -21.05
N ARG A 521 -2.87 8.33 -21.78
CA ARG A 521 -2.67 8.24 -23.22
C ARG A 521 -3.50 9.29 -23.96
N ASP A 522 -4.76 9.47 -23.59
CA ASP A 522 -5.68 10.40 -24.25
C ASP A 522 -5.31 11.87 -23.98
N ASP A 523 -4.75 12.17 -22.79
CA ASP A 523 -4.10 13.44 -22.46
C ASP A 523 -2.79 13.67 -23.27
N CYS A 524 -2.33 12.66 -24.00
CA CYS A 524 -1.12 12.68 -24.84
C CYS A 524 0.13 13.08 -24.05
N ILE A 525 0.33 12.48 -22.88
CA ILE A 525 1.52 12.71 -22.05
C ILE A 525 2.77 12.20 -22.76
N ASP A 526 3.80 13.06 -22.86
CA ASP A 526 5.10 12.70 -23.45
C ASP A 526 5.99 11.99 -22.43
N ILE A 527 6.01 12.47 -21.18
CA ILE A 527 6.80 11.92 -20.08
C ILE A 527 5.88 11.67 -18.88
N LEU A 528 5.76 10.42 -18.44
CA LEU A 528 5.02 10.06 -17.23
C LEU A 528 5.99 9.74 -16.09
N VAL A 529 5.88 10.47 -14.99
CA VAL A 529 6.76 10.39 -13.83
C VAL A 529 6.04 9.69 -12.68
N ASP A 530 6.60 8.57 -12.21
CA ASP A 530 6.20 7.88 -11.00
C ASP A 530 6.85 8.56 -9.79
N LEU A 531 6.05 9.21 -8.94
CA LEU A 531 6.49 9.83 -7.69
C LEU A 531 6.30 8.93 -6.46
N LYS A 532 6.04 7.63 -6.66
CA LYS A 532 5.75 6.67 -5.60
C LYS A 532 6.71 5.49 -5.59
N GLY A 533 6.90 4.84 -6.74
CA GLY A 533 7.59 3.54 -6.84
C GLY A 533 6.96 2.49 -5.91
N TYR A 534 7.75 1.73 -5.14
CA TYR A 534 7.23 0.67 -4.25
C TYR A 534 6.82 1.12 -2.84
N THR A 535 6.36 2.37 -2.70
CA THR A 535 5.86 2.89 -1.41
C THR A 535 4.38 2.56 -1.19
N ARG A 536 3.88 2.82 0.02
CA ARG A 536 2.48 2.57 0.38
C ARG A 536 1.51 3.26 -0.59
N ASP A 537 0.44 2.56 -0.96
CA ASP A 537 -0.62 3.03 -1.88
C ASP A 537 -0.10 3.46 -3.28
N ALA A 538 1.04 2.90 -3.70
CA ALA A 538 1.51 3.04 -5.07
C ALA A 538 0.53 2.39 -6.07
N ARG A 539 0.53 2.91 -7.29
CA ARG A 539 -0.30 2.42 -8.41
C ARG A 539 0.56 2.18 -9.65
N THR A 540 1.69 1.49 -9.44
CA THR A 540 2.71 1.21 -10.45
C THR A 540 2.14 0.43 -11.65
N GLU A 541 1.03 -0.29 -11.48
CA GLU A 541 0.33 -1.00 -12.54
C GLU A 541 -0.13 -0.08 -13.68
N ILE A 542 -0.38 1.21 -13.40
CA ILE A 542 -0.70 2.20 -14.44
C ILE A 542 0.46 2.28 -15.46
N PHE A 543 1.69 2.25 -14.97
CA PHE A 543 2.91 2.34 -15.79
C PHE A 543 3.15 1.05 -16.58
N ALA A 544 2.77 -0.11 -16.05
CA ALA A 544 2.92 -1.40 -16.74
C ALA A 544 2.11 -1.46 -18.06
N TYR A 545 1.02 -0.69 -18.19
CA TYR A 545 0.29 -0.54 -19.46
C TYR A 545 1.04 0.31 -20.50
N ARG A 546 2.14 0.96 -20.13
CA ARG A 546 2.94 1.88 -20.96
C ARG A 546 2.14 2.99 -21.66
N PRO A 547 1.31 3.77 -20.93
CA PRO A 547 0.47 4.81 -21.55
C PRO A 547 1.23 6.03 -22.10
N ALA A 548 2.48 6.25 -21.69
CA ALA A 548 3.35 7.31 -22.20
C ALA A 548 4.61 6.71 -22.86
N PRO A 549 5.20 7.39 -23.87
CA PRO A 549 6.37 6.88 -24.57
C PRO A 549 7.64 6.92 -23.74
N ILE A 550 7.75 7.86 -22.78
CA ILE A 550 8.83 7.92 -21.79
C ILE A 550 8.21 7.81 -20.40
N GLN A 551 8.71 6.90 -19.59
CA GLN A 551 8.31 6.71 -18.20
C GLN A 551 9.52 6.79 -17.26
N VAL A 552 9.37 7.56 -16.19
CA VAL A 552 10.48 7.94 -15.30
C VAL A 552 10.14 7.60 -13.86
N ASN A 553 11.00 6.83 -13.20
CA ASN A 553 10.98 6.63 -11.75
C ASN A 553 11.70 7.82 -11.09
N TYR A 554 11.01 8.55 -10.22
CA TYR A 554 11.61 9.69 -9.56
C TYR A 554 11.04 10.00 -8.17
N LEU A 555 11.98 10.26 -7.27
CA LEU A 555 11.86 10.78 -5.92
C LEU A 555 11.25 9.83 -4.88
N GLY A 556 10.05 9.31 -5.08
CA GLY A 556 9.29 8.63 -4.02
C GLY A 556 9.94 7.33 -3.50
N TYR A 557 10.61 6.58 -4.37
CA TYR A 557 11.22 5.30 -4.06
C TYR A 557 12.73 5.31 -4.30
N PRO A 558 13.56 5.00 -3.29
CA PRO A 558 15.02 5.04 -3.40
C PRO A 558 15.58 3.72 -3.96
N GLY A 559 15.20 3.36 -5.20
CA GLY A 559 15.68 2.14 -5.84
C GLY A 559 15.09 1.87 -7.23
N THR A 560 15.58 0.79 -7.85
CA THR A 560 15.13 0.28 -9.17
C THR A 560 13.68 -0.22 -9.13
N MET A 561 12.93 0.05 -10.20
CA MET A 561 11.62 -0.55 -10.41
C MET A 561 11.72 -1.99 -10.90
N GLY A 562 12.83 -2.42 -11.50
CA GLY A 562 13.07 -3.80 -11.94
C GLY A 562 12.29 -4.24 -13.19
N GLY A 563 11.68 -3.32 -13.92
CA GLY A 563 10.71 -3.63 -14.98
C GLY A 563 10.98 -2.91 -16.28
N ASP A 564 10.64 -3.57 -17.39
CA ASP A 564 10.79 -3.05 -18.75
C ASP A 564 9.78 -1.93 -19.11
N PHE A 565 8.90 -1.57 -18.17
CA PHE A 565 7.96 -0.48 -18.32
C PHE A 565 8.52 0.87 -17.86
N MET A 566 9.66 0.93 -17.17
CA MET A 566 10.27 2.18 -16.71
C MET A 566 11.58 2.45 -17.46
N ASP A 567 11.68 3.61 -18.13
CA ASP A 567 12.81 3.88 -19.03
C ASP A 567 13.99 4.51 -18.29
N TYR A 568 13.70 5.43 -17.38
CA TYR A 568 14.70 6.23 -16.69
C TYR A 568 14.47 6.27 -15.18
N ILE A 569 15.58 6.38 -14.44
CA ILE A 569 15.58 6.77 -13.03
C ILE A 569 16.37 8.08 -12.89
N ILE A 570 15.74 9.08 -12.28
CA ILE A 570 16.42 10.36 -11.99
C ILE A 570 17.16 10.23 -10.65
N ALA A 571 18.47 10.41 -10.72
CA ALA A 571 19.42 10.22 -9.64
C ALA A 571 20.52 11.30 -9.69
N ASP A 572 21.60 11.09 -8.93
CA ASP A 572 22.85 11.84 -9.00
C ASP A 572 24.04 10.88 -8.90
N SER A 573 25.24 11.42 -9.07
CA SER A 573 26.49 10.65 -9.09
C SER A 573 26.82 9.96 -7.78
N ILE A 574 26.17 10.34 -6.67
CA ILE A 574 26.40 9.74 -5.36
C ILE A 574 25.37 8.66 -5.11
N VAL A 575 24.07 8.91 -5.24
CA VAL A 575 23.02 7.92 -4.89
C VAL A 575 22.98 6.74 -5.85
N ALA A 576 23.23 6.95 -7.13
CA ALA A 576 23.30 5.90 -8.14
C ALA A 576 24.43 6.20 -9.12
N PRO A 577 25.69 5.89 -8.79
CA PRO A 577 26.82 6.14 -9.69
C PRO A 577 26.65 5.37 -11.01
N MET A 578 27.23 5.86 -12.11
CA MET A 578 27.01 5.28 -13.45
C MET A 578 27.51 3.83 -13.57
N ASP A 579 28.51 3.44 -12.78
CA ASP A 579 29.02 2.07 -12.72
C ASP A 579 28.05 1.10 -12.03
N ALA A 580 27.06 1.61 -11.28
CA ALA A 580 25.98 0.80 -10.71
C ALA A 580 24.85 0.50 -11.71
N GLN A 581 24.96 0.88 -12.98
CA GLN A 581 23.91 0.72 -14.00
C GLN A 581 23.40 -0.73 -14.13
N ASP A 582 24.23 -1.74 -13.86
CA ASP A 582 23.84 -3.16 -13.89
C ASP A 582 22.85 -3.55 -12.78
N HIS A 583 22.65 -2.69 -11.77
CA HIS A 583 21.70 -2.88 -10.67
C HIS A 583 20.38 -2.12 -10.87
N TYR A 584 20.21 -1.44 -12.00
CA TYR A 584 19.00 -0.71 -12.35
C TYR A 584 18.45 -1.19 -13.68
N SER A 585 17.14 -1.47 -13.72
CA SER A 585 16.46 -1.78 -14.98
C SER A 585 16.38 -0.54 -15.88
N GLU A 586 16.12 0.59 -15.24
CA GLU A 586 16.04 1.92 -15.82
C GLU A 586 17.43 2.43 -16.22
N ARG A 587 17.48 3.34 -17.18
CA ARG A 587 18.69 4.07 -17.50
C ARG A 587 18.90 5.20 -16.49
N ILE A 588 20.10 5.26 -15.91
CA ILE A 588 20.43 6.26 -14.89
C ILE A 588 20.55 7.65 -15.54
N VAL A 589 19.86 8.63 -14.96
CA VAL A 589 19.95 10.05 -15.34
C VAL A 589 20.51 10.83 -14.16
N HIS A 590 21.71 11.39 -14.31
CA HIS A 590 22.30 12.23 -13.27
C HIS A 590 21.86 13.68 -13.40
N LEU A 591 21.31 14.22 -12.32
CA LEU A 591 21.30 15.66 -12.07
C LEU A 591 22.67 16.12 -11.52
N PRO A 592 23.11 17.36 -11.79
CA PRO A 592 24.50 17.77 -11.51
C PRO A 592 24.91 17.79 -10.04
N ASN A 593 23.98 18.07 -9.11
CA ASN A 593 24.30 18.28 -7.69
C ASN A 593 23.63 17.27 -6.77
N SER A 594 22.31 17.16 -6.84
CA SER A 594 21.53 16.19 -6.08
C SER A 594 20.30 15.77 -6.87
N TYR A 595 19.87 14.54 -6.68
CA TYR A 595 18.59 14.04 -7.17
C TYR A 595 17.41 14.62 -6.37
N GLN A 596 17.59 15.05 -5.12
CA GLN A 596 16.48 15.48 -4.28
C GLN A 596 16.24 17.00 -4.41
N PRO A 597 15.00 17.44 -4.71
CA PRO A 597 14.64 18.85 -4.64
C PRO A 597 14.30 19.26 -3.21
N ASN A 598 14.25 20.56 -2.94
CA ASN A 598 13.77 21.09 -1.68
C ASN A 598 12.92 22.34 -1.91
N ASP A 599 11.85 22.47 -1.12
CA ASP A 599 11.00 23.65 -1.10
C ASP A 599 11.54 24.68 -0.11
N ARG A 600 12.04 25.81 -0.63
CA ARG A 600 12.58 26.90 0.18
C ARG A 600 11.49 27.73 0.86
N LYS A 601 10.23 27.58 0.45
CA LYS A 601 9.09 28.31 1.06
C LYS A 601 8.63 27.69 2.38
N ARG A 602 9.23 26.58 2.82
CA ARG A 602 8.90 25.96 4.11
C ARG A 602 9.39 26.83 5.26
N GLU A 603 8.42 27.38 5.97
CA GLU A 603 8.67 28.27 7.10
C GLU A 603 9.28 27.52 8.27
N ILE A 604 10.32 28.11 8.85
CA ILE A 604 10.80 27.72 10.17
C ILE A 604 10.08 28.61 11.18
N SER A 605 9.41 28.01 12.17
CA SER A 605 8.64 28.78 13.16
C SER A 605 9.49 29.90 13.76
N PRO A 606 8.98 31.15 13.82
CA PRO A 606 9.67 32.25 14.48
C PRO A 606 9.47 32.22 16.00
N GLU A 607 8.52 31.42 16.52
CA GLU A 607 8.34 31.22 17.95
C GLU A 607 9.64 30.71 18.58
N PRO A 608 10.13 31.34 19.67
CA PRO A 608 11.31 30.84 20.36
C PRO A 608 11.00 29.45 20.91
N VAL A 609 11.89 28.48 20.61
CA VAL A 609 11.86 27.14 21.18
C VAL A 609 13.12 27.02 22.03
N THR A 610 13.00 26.54 23.26
CA THR A 610 14.14 26.35 24.18
C THR A 610 14.47 24.86 24.34
N ARG A 611 15.66 24.56 24.88
CA ARG A 611 16.04 23.19 25.23
C ARG A 611 15.15 22.66 26.36
N ALA A 612 14.84 23.49 27.36
CA ALA A 612 13.88 23.15 28.41
C ALA A 612 12.51 22.71 27.85
N ASP A 613 11.94 23.42 26.86
CA ASP A 613 10.65 23.05 26.23
C ASP A 613 10.68 21.64 25.59
N ALA A 614 11.86 21.23 25.14
CA ALA A 614 12.12 19.94 24.50
C ALA A 614 12.57 18.84 25.48
N GLY A 615 12.65 19.12 26.78
CA GLY A 615 13.18 18.21 27.79
C GLY A 615 14.69 17.95 27.65
N LEU A 616 15.42 18.87 27.00
CA LEU A 616 16.86 18.78 26.78
C LEU A 616 17.62 19.56 27.86
N PRO A 617 18.81 19.09 28.27
CA PRO A 617 19.70 19.84 29.16
C PRO A 617 20.29 21.07 28.44
N GLU A 618 20.32 22.21 29.12
CA GLU A 618 20.81 23.48 28.55
C GLU A 618 22.31 23.44 28.19
N ASP A 619 23.16 22.93 29.09
CA ASP A 619 24.63 23.00 28.98
C ASP A 619 25.29 21.73 28.40
N ALA A 620 24.51 20.86 27.75
CA ALA A 620 25.02 19.58 27.22
C ALA A 620 25.04 19.52 25.70
N PHE A 621 25.92 18.68 25.16
CA PHE A 621 25.99 18.43 23.73
C PHE A 621 24.81 17.55 23.29
N VAL A 622 24.03 17.99 22.31
CA VAL A 622 22.84 17.27 21.84
C VAL A 622 23.11 16.59 20.51
N PHE A 623 23.38 15.29 20.54
CA PHE A 623 23.29 14.46 19.33
C PHE A 623 21.82 14.29 18.96
N CYS A 624 21.49 14.32 17.66
CA CYS A 624 20.11 14.22 17.19
C CYS A 624 19.98 13.19 16.07
N SER A 625 18.94 12.37 16.10
CA SER A 625 18.53 11.55 14.95
C SER A 625 17.01 11.45 14.89
N PHE A 626 16.40 12.27 14.03
CA PHE A 626 14.95 12.22 13.79
C PHE A 626 14.55 11.26 12.67
N ASN A 627 15.40 10.27 12.40
CA ASN A 627 15.10 9.19 11.48
C ASN A 627 13.89 8.38 11.97
N ASN A 628 13.14 7.81 11.02
CA ASN A 628 12.15 6.78 11.34
C ASN A 628 12.85 5.62 12.07
N SER A 629 12.19 5.05 13.07
CA SER A 629 12.79 4.04 13.96
C SER A 629 13.30 2.79 13.24
N TYR A 630 12.68 2.37 12.14
CA TYR A 630 13.15 1.22 11.35
C TYR A 630 14.54 1.43 10.70
N LYS A 631 15.04 2.67 10.64
CA LYS A 631 16.41 2.99 10.19
C LYS A 631 17.43 2.82 11.32
N LEU A 632 16.98 2.86 12.58
CA LEU A 632 17.82 2.66 13.75
C LEU A 632 18.10 1.17 13.93
N ASN A 633 19.32 0.82 14.31
CA ASN A 633 19.74 -0.55 14.52
C ASN A 633 20.86 -0.66 15.56
N ALA A 634 21.14 -1.90 15.97
CA ALA A 634 22.16 -2.21 16.96
C ALA A 634 23.55 -1.69 16.56
N ALA A 635 23.95 -1.84 15.28
CA ALA A 635 25.25 -1.40 14.80
C ALA A 635 25.45 0.12 14.94
N MET A 636 24.41 0.93 14.68
CA MET A 636 24.47 2.38 14.93
C MET A 636 24.57 2.69 16.43
N PHE A 637 23.86 1.95 17.28
CA PHE A 637 23.97 2.10 18.74
C PHE A 637 25.34 1.68 19.28
N ASP A 638 26.00 0.70 18.66
CA ASP A 638 27.37 0.31 19.00
C ASP A 638 28.37 1.44 18.71
N VAL A 639 28.03 2.39 17.83
CA VAL A 639 28.80 3.62 17.59
C VAL A 639 28.36 4.75 18.52
N TRP A 640 27.06 4.98 18.67
CA TRP A 640 26.54 6.14 19.40
C TRP A 640 26.69 6.03 20.92
N MET A 641 26.57 4.82 21.50
CA MET A 641 26.69 4.67 22.95
C MET A 641 28.11 4.99 23.45
N PRO A 642 29.20 4.54 22.80
CA PRO A 642 30.54 5.04 23.10
C PRO A 642 30.70 6.56 22.99
N LEU A 643 30.05 7.22 22.03
CA LEU A 643 30.09 8.69 21.90
C LEU A 643 29.47 9.36 23.12
N LEU A 644 28.30 8.89 23.56
CA LEU A 644 27.66 9.40 24.77
C LEU A 644 28.59 9.21 25.99
N LYS A 645 29.25 8.07 26.14
CA LYS A 645 30.22 7.88 27.25
C LYS A 645 31.39 8.85 27.20
N GLN A 646 31.94 9.09 26.01
CA GLN A 646 33.14 9.92 25.82
C GLN A 646 32.84 11.43 25.91
N VAL A 647 31.63 11.85 25.53
CA VAL A 647 31.18 13.24 25.64
C VAL A 647 30.31 13.38 26.88
N ALA A 648 30.93 13.74 28.00
CA ALA A 648 30.26 13.85 29.30
C ALA A 648 29.03 14.77 29.23
N GLY A 649 27.93 14.34 29.86
CA GLY A 649 26.67 15.08 29.89
C GLY A 649 25.86 15.12 28.59
N SER A 650 26.42 14.69 27.45
CA SER A 650 25.71 14.72 26.17
C SER A 650 24.43 13.86 26.17
N VAL A 651 23.49 14.16 25.30
CA VAL A 651 22.26 13.37 25.13
C VAL A 651 22.08 12.98 23.67
N LEU A 652 21.33 11.90 23.42
CA LEU A 652 20.87 11.50 22.10
C LEU A 652 19.37 11.74 22.01
N TRP A 653 18.97 12.63 21.10
CA TRP A 653 17.59 13.06 20.91
C TRP A 653 16.98 12.37 19.68
N LEU A 654 15.93 11.57 19.91
CA LEU A 654 15.34 10.68 18.91
C LEU A 654 13.86 10.99 18.65
N LEU A 655 13.37 10.72 17.45
CA LEU A 655 11.93 10.73 17.14
C LEU A 655 11.45 9.29 16.92
N VAL A 656 10.61 8.79 17.83
CA VAL A 656 10.15 7.39 17.82
C VAL A 656 8.62 7.32 17.69
N PRO A 657 8.07 6.23 17.13
CA PRO A 657 6.64 6.14 16.86
C PRO A 657 5.78 5.91 18.11
N ASN A 658 6.32 5.27 19.15
CA ASN A 658 5.58 4.85 20.34
C ASN A 658 6.51 4.55 21.54
N ASP A 659 5.91 4.34 22.72
CA ASP A 659 6.64 4.07 23.97
C ASP A 659 7.31 2.70 24.01
N ILE A 660 6.80 1.69 23.30
CA ILE A 660 7.44 0.37 23.19
C ILE A 660 8.82 0.54 22.57
N CYS A 661 8.90 1.27 21.46
CA CYS A 661 10.16 1.62 20.80
C CYS A 661 11.09 2.43 21.72
N ALA A 662 10.57 3.45 22.40
CA ALA A 662 11.36 4.25 23.34
C ALA A 662 11.96 3.39 24.47
N ASN A 663 11.17 2.47 25.03
CA ASN A 663 11.60 1.58 26.10
C ASN A 663 12.61 0.53 25.61
N ASN A 664 12.45 0.01 24.40
CA ASN A 664 13.45 -0.86 23.78
C ASN A 664 14.79 -0.15 23.63
N LEU A 665 14.80 1.06 23.08
CA LEU A 665 16.03 1.85 22.93
C LEU A 665 16.69 2.18 24.27
N ARG A 666 15.91 2.46 25.32
CA ARG A 666 16.42 2.64 26.69
C ARG A 666 17.12 1.39 27.21
N ARG A 667 16.52 0.20 27.02
CA ARG A 667 17.15 -1.08 27.38
C ARG A 667 18.44 -1.32 26.60
N GLU A 668 18.46 -1.00 25.32
CA GLU A 668 19.65 -1.14 24.48
C GLU A 668 20.79 -0.19 24.88
N ALA A 669 20.46 1.02 25.35
CA ALA A 669 21.43 1.95 25.95
C ALA A 669 21.97 1.43 27.29
N GLU A 670 21.09 0.95 28.18
CA GLU A 670 21.48 0.37 29.46
C GLU A 670 22.39 -0.85 29.29
N ALA A 671 22.05 -1.75 28.37
CA ALA A 671 22.86 -2.93 28.03
C ALA A 671 24.26 -2.55 27.53
N ARG A 672 24.41 -1.37 26.93
CA ARG A 672 25.70 -0.80 26.51
C ARG A 672 26.33 0.09 27.59
N GLY A 673 25.79 0.13 28.80
CA GLY A 673 26.32 0.89 29.94
C GLY A 673 26.15 2.40 29.83
N VAL A 674 25.11 2.87 29.14
CA VAL A 674 24.71 4.27 29.08
C VAL A 674 23.43 4.45 29.88
N ASP A 675 23.39 5.47 30.74
CA ASP A 675 22.18 5.82 31.50
C ASP A 675 21.00 6.08 30.54
N PRO A 676 19.89 5.33 30.66
CA PRO A 676 18.70 5.48 29.81
C PRO A 676 18.12 6.89 29.76
N SER A 677 18.34 7.71 30.79
CA SER A 677 17.88 9.11 30.83
C SER A 677 18.61 10.01 29.82
N ARG A 678 19.75 9.56 29.29
CA ARG A 678 20.49 10.26 28.23
C ARG A 678 19.88 10.09 26.84
N LEU A 679 18.88 9.21 26.70
CA LEU A 679 18.02 9.15 25.53
C LEU A 679 16.78 10.03 25.76
N VAL A 680 16.68 11.10 24.98
CA VAL A 680 15.54 12.02 25.00
C VAL A 680 14.67 11.74 23.78
N PHE A 681 13.34 11.74 23.94
CA PHE A 681 12.41 11.41 22.86
C PHE A 681 11.56 12.63 22.50
N ALA A 682 11.69 13.09 21.26
CA ALA A 682 10.92 14.21 20.71
C ALA A 682 9.47 13.82 20.44
N GLN A 683 8.52 14.70 20.78
CA GLN A 683 7.12 14.54 20.39
C GLN A 683 6.89 14.89 18.91
N ARG A 684 5.80 14.43 18.31
CA ARG A 684 5.40 14.88 16.96
C ARG A 684 5.02 16.37 16.99
N ALA A 685 5.37 17.09 15.95
CA ALA A 685 5.13 18.53 15.83
C ALA A 685 4.72 18.88 14.40
N SER A 686 4.01 20.01 14.22
CA SER A 686 3.75 20.60 12.90
C SER A 686 5.05 20.91 12.17
N SER A 687 5.05 20.88 10.83
CA SER A 687 6.26 21.09 10.00
C SER A 687 7.10 22.32 10.42
N PRO A 688 6.54 23.53 10.62
CA PRO A 688 7.35 24.69 11.03
C PRO A 688 8.02 24.54 12.41
N LYS A 689 7.34 23.90 13.37
CA LYS A 689 7.87 23.62 14.72
C LYS A 689 8.90 22.49 14.69
N HIS A 690 8.70 21.49 13.82
CA HIS A 690 9.68 20.45 13.56
C HIS A 690 10.97 21.01 12.99
N LEU A 691 10.91 21.91 12.00
CA LEU A 691 12.09 22.60 11.49
C LEU A 691 12.76 23.48 12.55
N ALA A 692 11.99 24.22 13.34
CA ALA A 692 12.53 25.11 14.37
C ALA A 692 13.33 24.35 15.43
N ARG A 693 12.84 23.19 15.88
CA ARG A 693 13.48 22.42 16.97
C ARG A 693 14.85 21.83 16.57
N HIS A 694 15.13 21.66 15.28
CA HIS A 694 16.47 21.22 14.84
C HIS A 694 17.58 22.18 15.28
N ARG A 695 17.26 23.47 15.50
CA ARG A 695 18.20 24.47 16.02
C ARG A 695 18.67 24.18 17.46
N LEU A 696 17.97 23.32 18.19
CA LEU A 696 18.32 22.96 19.56
C LEU A 696 19.38 21.86 19.63
N ALA A 697 19.51 21.08 18.56
CA ALA A 697 20.48 20.01 18.43
C ALA A 697 21.85 20.55 18.04
N ASP A 698 22.90 19.80 18.37
CA ASP A 698 24.27 20.20 18.06
C ASP A 698 24.84 19.57 16.79
N LEU A 699 24.61 18.27 16.63
CA LEU A 699 25.02 17.48 15.48
C LEU A 699 23.95 16.43 15.20
N PHE A 700 23.49 16.36 13.95
CA PHE A 700 22.65 15.26 13.51
C PHE A 700 23.53 14.05 13.17
N VAL A 701 23.20 12.89 13.75
CA VAL A 701 23.86 11.61 13.52
C VAL A 701 22.94 10.71 12.69
N ASP A 702 23.33 10.47 11.45
CA ASP A 702 22.57 9.66 10.49
C ASP A 702 22.77 8.15 10.69
N ALA A 703 21.93 7.34 10.05
CA ALA A 703 21.92 5.88 10.14
C ALA A 703 22.25 5.19 8.80
N LEU A 704 22.69 3.93 8.91
CA LEU A 704 23.02 3.02 7.80
C LEU A 704 22.38 1.66 8.11
N PRO A 705 21.84 0.86 7.17
CA PRO A 705 21.96 0.94 5.70
C PRO A 705 20.99 1.90 5.00
N CYS A 706 20.05 2.52 5.73
CA CYS A 706 19.12 3.49 5.18
C CYS A 706 19.36 4.86 5.82
N ASN A 707 19.92 5.79 5.04
CA ASN A 707 20.18 7.16 5.48
C ASN A 707 18.89 7.94 5.74
N ALA A 708 19.02 9.06 6.45
CA ALA A 708 18.08 10.16 6.47
C ALA A 708 17.93 10.74 5.07
N HIS A 709 16.68 10.94 4.65
CA HIS A 709 16.33 11.48 3.32
C HIS A 709 15.81 12.92 3.51
N THR A 710 14.48 13.11 3.52
CA THR A 710 13.85 14.40 3.85
C THR A 710 14.36 15.00 5.17
N THR A 711 14.62 14.15 6.17
CA THR A 711 15.16 14.56 7.47
C THR A 711 16.55 15.20 7.38
N THR A 712 17.40 14.75 6.45
CA THR A 712 18.71 15.39 6.20
C THR A 712 18.51 16.80 5.65
N SER A 713 17.64 16.96 4.64
CA SER A 713 17.33 18.29 4.10
C SER A 713 16.68 19.20 5.13
N ASP A 714 15.85 18.68 6.04
CA ASP A 714 15.23 19.45 7.12
C ASP A 714 16.27 19.98 8.11
N ALA A 715 17.20 19.12 8.54
CA ALA A 715 18.31 19.49 9.41
C ALA A 715 19.18 20.56 8.76
N LEU A 716 19.61 20.34 7.51
CA LEU A 716 20.45 21.29 6.77
C LEU A 716 19.72 22.63 6.54
N TRP A 717 18.42 22.59 6.24
CA TRP A 717 17.59 23.80 6.08
C TRP A 717 17.50 24.58 7.39
N ALA A 718 17.38 23.90 8.53
CA ALA A 718 17.38 24.54 9.83
C ALA A 718 18.75 25.08 10.27
N GLY A 719 19.83 24.66 9.58
CA GLY A 719 21.22 25.02 9.88
C GLY A 719 21.95 24.01 10.78
N LEU A 720 21.40 22.81 10.98
CA LEU A 720 22.00 21.73 11.76
C LEU A 720 22.92 20.87 10.86
N PRO A 721 24.23 20.75 11.16
CA PRO A 721 25.13 19.87 10.43
C PRO A 721 24.71 18.40 10.59
N VAL A 722 24.83 17.64 9.50
CA VAL A 722 24.49 16.20 9.45
C VAL A 722 25.75 15.42 9.17
N LEU A 723 26.06 14.43 10.00
CA LEU A 723 27.12 13.46 9.77
C LEU A 723 26.50 12.17 9.24
N THR A 724 27.04 11.62 8.15
CA THR A 724 26.55 10.37 7.55
C THR A 724 27.69 9.43 7.15
N CYS A 725 27.34 8.16 6.96
CA CYS A 725 28.21 7.12 6.40
C CYS A 725 27.56 6.58 5.12
N LEU A 726 28.32 6.50 4.03
CA LEU A 726 27.86 5.92 2.78
C LEU A 726 27.71 4.39 2.90
N GLY A 727 26.61 3.88 2.37
CA GLY A 727 26.38 2.46 2.10
C GLY A 727 26.51 2.11 0.61
N ASP A 728 26.08 0.89 0.30
CA ASP A 728 26.17 0.31 -1.05
C ASP A 728 24.91 0.55 -1.90
N THR A 729 23.78 0.87 -1.27
CA THR A 729 22.48 1.05 -1.95
C THR A 729 22.12 2.52 -2.08
N PHE A 730 21.21 2.84 -3.01
CA PHE A 730 20.66 4.19 -3.14
C PHE A 730 20.20 4.76 -1.79
N ALA A 731 19.43 3.99 -1.02
CA ALA A 731 18.87 4.41 0.26
C ALA A 731 19.95 4.75 1.30
N GLY A 732 21.11 4.10 1.25
CA GLY A 732 22.26 4.33 2.13
C GLY A 732 23.22 5.42 1.65
N ARG A 733 22.86 6.19 0.63
CA ARG A 733 23.75 7.21 0.02
C ARG A 733 23.09 8.59 -0.11
N VAL A 734 21.81 8.69 0.22
CA VAL A 734 21.03 9.94 0.09
C VAL A 734 21.63 11.08 0.90
N ALA A 735 21.95 10.87 2.18
CA ALA A 735 22.49 11.96 3.01
C ALA A 735 23.83 12.48 2.47
N GLY A 736 24.67 11.59 1.93
CA GLY A 736 25.94 11.97 1.30
C GLY A 736 25.76 12.83 0.05
N SER A 737 24.74 12.55 -0.78
CA SER A 737 24.35 13.41 -1.90
C SER A 737 23.94 14.80 -1.41
N LEU A 738 23.06 14.87 -0.41
CA LEU A 738 22.55 16.15 0.10
C LEU A 738 23.65 16.98 0.75
N LEU A 739 24.54 16.37 1.53
CA LEU A 739 25.69 17.05 2.13
C LEU A 739 26.65 17.60 1.08
N SER A 740 26.93 16.83 0.03
CA SER A 740 27.78 17.30 -1.07
C SER A 740 27.14 18.50 -1.79
N ALA A 741 25.84 18.43 -2.08
CA ALA A 741 25.09 19.54 -2.67
C ALA A 741 24.94 20.76 -1.74
N ALA A 742 25.02 20.56 -0.42
CA ALA A 742 25.07 21.62 0.59
C ALA A 742 26.48 22.18 0.81
N GLY A 743 27.50 21.67 0.11
CA GLY A 743 28.89 22.10 0.26
C GLY A 743 29.53 21.67 1.57
N LEU A 744 29.13 20.52 2.12
CA LEU A 744 29.72 19.91 3.31
C LEU A 744 30.17 18.45 3.06
N PRO A 745 30.97 18.17 2.00
CA PRO A 745 31.45 16.81 1.73
C PRO A 745 32.33 16.23 2.86
N GLU A 746 32.91 17.08 3.69
CA GLU A 746 33.70 16.69 4.86
C GLU A 746 32.89 15.97 5.96
N LEU A 747 31.56 15.96 5.87
CA LEU A 747 30.66 15.24 6.78
C LEU A 747 30.18 13.89 6.23
N VAL A 748 30.78 13.43 5.12
CA VAL A 748 30.47 12.16 4.47
C VAL A 748 31.60 11.16 4.73
N THR A 749 31.35 10.11 5.49
CA THR A 749 32.33 9.04 5.77
C THR A 749 32.01 7.78 4.96
N THR A 750 32.96 6.84 4.90
CA THR A 750 32.78 5.56 4.18
C THR A 750 32.86 4.33 5.07
N SER A 751 33.12 4.52 6.37
CA SER A 751 33.05 3.46 7.38
C SER A 751 32.48 3.98 8.70
N LEU A 752 31.95 3.06 9.52
CA LEU A 752 31.43 3.37 10.86
C LEU A 752 32.54 3.79 11.85
N ASP A 753 33.79 3.36 11.63
CA ASP A 753 34.94 3.80 12.44
C ASP A 753 35.30 5.27 12.16
N GLU A 754 35.40 5.65 10.87
CA GLU A 754 35.57 7.06 10.47
C GLU A 754 34.42 7.92 10.96
N TYR A 755 33.19 7.42 10.84
CA TYR A 755 31.98 8.07 11.33
C TYR A 755 32.09 8.37 12.84
N GLY A 756 32.42 7.36 13.65
CA GLY A 756 32.55 7.52 15.10
C GLY A 756 33.64 8.51 15.48
N LYS A 757 34.81 8.44 14.83
CA LYS A 757 35.93 9.36 15.07
C LYS A 757 35.56 10.81 14.74
N LEU A 758 34.92 11.03 13.59
CA LEU A 758 34.51 12.38 13.18
C LEU A 758 33.41 12.92 14.08
N ALA A 759 32.44 12.09 14.49
CA ALA A 759 31.41 12.50 15.45
C ALA A 759 32.02 12.98 16.78
N LEU A 760 33.01 12.25 17.29
CA LEU A 760 33.71 12.61 18.52
C LEU A 760 34.50 13.90 18.36
N GLU A 761 35.24 14.04 17.26
CA GLU A 761 36.01 15.25 16.95
C GLU A 761 35.09 16.48 16.92
N LEU A 762 33.97 16.40 16.21
CA LEU A 762 32.99 17.47 16.11
C LEU A 762 32.37 17.82 17.47
N ALA A 763 32.03 16.80 18.27
CA ALA A 763 31.47 17.02 19.60
C ALA A 763 32.45 17.70 20.57
N GLN A 764 33.75 17.54 20.36
CA GLN A 764 34.81 18.18 21.15
C GLN A 764 35.27 19.53 20.57
N ASN A 765 34.85 19.87 19.35
CA ASN A 765 35.31 21.06 18.62
C ASN A 765 34.14 21.98 18.24
N LYS A 766 33.59 22.66 19.25
CA LYS A 766 32.50 23.64 19.08
C LYS A 766 32.77 24.71 18.00
N PRO A 767 33.98 25.33 17.91
CA PRO A 767 34.26 26.31 16.86
C PRO A 767 34.09 25.76 15.44
N LYS A 768 34.47 24.49 15.20
CA LYS A 768 34.31 23.84 13.89
C LYS A 768 32.83 23.65 13.55
N LEU A 769 32.01 23.20 14.52
CA LEU A 769 30.56 23.09 14.33
C LEU A 769 29.89 24.44 14.12
N ASP A 770 30.24 25.46 14.90
CA ASP A 770 29.69 26.81 14.77
C ASP A 770 30.02 27.41 13.39
N ALA A 771 31.23 27.17 12.87
CA ALA A 771 31.61 27.56 11.51
C ALA A 771 30.75 26.85 10.44
N MET A 772 30.48 25.55 10.58
CA MET A 772 29.59 24.82 9.68
C MET A 772 28.15 25.34 9.73
N ARG A 773 27.62 25.63 10.93
CA ARG A 773 26.28 26.24 11.09
C ARG A 773 26.20 27.61 10.44
N ALA A 774 27.19 28.46 10.69
CA ALA A 774 27.27 29.79 10.10
C ALA A 774 27.33 29.70 8.57
N LYS A 775 28.12 28.77 8.02
CA LYS A 775 28.17 28.49 6.58
C LYS A 775 26.79 28.11 6.03
N LEU A 776 26.11 27.13 6.63
CA LEU A 776 24.77 26.68 6.21
C LEU A 776 23.75 27.82 6.22
N ILE A 777 23.74 28.64 7.27
CA ILE A 777 22.82 29.78 7.38
C ILE A 777 23.13 30.84 6.32
N ALA A 778 24.41 31.18 6.13
CA ALA A 778 24.83 32.22 5.20
C ALA A 778 24.53 31.89 3.73
N GLN A 779 24.66 30.62 3.34
CA GLN A 779 24.47 30.18 1.95
C GLN A 779 23.09 29.56 1.67
N ARG A 780 22.18 29.54 2.66
CA ARG A 780 20.92 28.79 2.63
C ARG A 780 20.10 28.99 1.36
N GLU A 781 20.01 30.22 0.88
CA GLU A 781 19.18 30.59 -0.30
C GLU A 781 19.87 30.36 -1.65
N THR A 782 21.18 30.13 -1.66
CA THR A 782 22.02 30.12 -2.87
C THR A 782 22.73 28.80 -3.13
N VAL A 783 22.85 27.94 -2.12
CA VAL A 783 23.52 26.65 -2.23
C VAL A 783 22.72 25.71 -3.14
N PRO A 784 23.38 24.88 -3.99
CA PRO A 784 22.68 24.07 -4.98
C PRO A 784 21.54 23.20 -4.42
N LEU A 785 21.68 22.71 -3.18
CA LEU A 785 20.64 21.91 -2.51
C LEU A 785 19.30 22.62 -2.34
N PHE A 786 19.29 23.94 -2.11
CA PHE A 786 18.09 24.73 -1.81
C PHE A 786 17.75 25.76 -2.89
N ASP A 787 18.61 25.94 -3.91
CA ASP A 787 18.26 26.71 -5.09
C ASP A 787 17.32 25.93 -6.01
N SER A 788 16.03 25.99 -5.67
CA SER A 788 14.98 25.32 -6.45
C SER A 788 14.83 25.86 -7.87
N THR A 789 15.32 27.08 -8.17
CA THR A 789 15.29 27.60 -9.55
C THR A 789 16.33 26.86 -10.39
N ARG A 790 17.59 26.81 -9.91
CA ARG A 790 18.67 26.05 -10.57
C ARG A 790 18.32 24.57 -10.68
N TYR A 791 17.78 23.99 -9.63
CA TYR A 791 17.30 22.60 -9.63
C TYR A 791 16.27 22.38 -10.74
N THR A 792 15.22 23.22 -10.81
CA THR A 792 14.14 23.07 -11.79
C THR A 792 14.67 23.16 -13.21
N ARG A 793 15.59 24.07 -13.51
CA ARG A 793 16.18 24.19 -14.86
C ARG A 793 17.00 22.95 -15.24
N ASN A 794 17.71 22.35 -14.29
CA ASN A 794 18.44 21.11 -14.52
C ASN A 794 17.49 19.91 -14.73
N LEU A 795 16.40 19.84 -13.97
CA LEU A 795 15.37 18.82 -14.15
C LEU A 795 14.67 18.95 -15.51
N GLU A 796 14.34 20.16 -15.94
CA GLU A 796 13.77 20.39 -17.28
C GLU A 796 14.68 19.93 -18.40
N ARG A 797 16.00 20.17 -18.29
CA ARG A 797 16.97 19.69 -19.28
C ARG A 797 17.02 18.17 -19.36
N SER A 798 16.83 17.48 -18.23
CA SER A 798 16.79 16.02 -18.25
C SER A 798 15.58 15.54 -19.05
N PHE A 799 14.41 16.17 -18.88
CA PHE A 799 13.22 15.91 -19.68
C PHE A 799 13.41 16.24 -21.17
N GLU A 800 14.02 17.39 -21.49
CA GLU A 800 14.36 17.75 -22.86
C GLU A 800 15.30 16.73 -23.49
N LYS A 801 16.32 16.27 -22.75
CA LYS A 801 17.27 15.28 -23.24
C LYS A 801 16.63 13.92 -23.51
N MET A 802 15.71 13.48 -22.65
CA MET A 802 14.94 12.26 -22.89
C MET A 802 14.12 12.37 -24.19
N ILE A 803 13.49 13.52 -24.43
CA ILE A 803 12.72 13.79 -25.65
C ILE A 803 13.63 13.83 -26.89
N GLU A 804 14.82 14.43 -26.79
CA GLU A 804 15.82 14.43 -27.86
C GLU A 804 16.23 13.00 -28.27
N ILE A 805 16.59 12.16 -27.29
CA ILE A 805 16.97 10.76 -27.51
C ILE A 805 15.83 9.99 -28.19
N MET A 806 14.61 10.13 -27.68
CA MET A 806 13.42 9.50 -28.26
C MET A 806 13.17 9.99 -29.70
N ARG A 807 13.27 11.30 -29.96
CA ARG A 807 13.07 11.90 -31.29
C ARG A 807 14.14 11.48 -32.30
N ALA A 808 15.35 11.17 -31.84
CA ALA A 808 16.41 10.60 -32.65
C ALA A 808 16.15 9.12 -33.03
N GLY A 809 15.13 8.48 -32.45
CA GLY A 809 14.84 7.06 -32.64
C GLY A 809 15.81 6.14 -31.88
N GLU A 810 16.58 6.70 -30.94
CA GLU A 810 17.48 5.95 -30.08
C GLU A 810 16.70 5.25 -28.95
N ALA A 811 17.18 4.09 -28.51
CA ALA A 811 16.71 3.47 -27.28
C ALA A 811 17.12 4.32 -26.06
N PRO A 812 16.36 4.27 -24.94
CA PRO A 812 16.79 4.90 -23.70
C PRO A 812 18.23 4.49 -23.35
N ARG A 813 19.06 5.49 -23.00
CA ARG A 813 20.46 5.30 -22.59
C ARG A 813 20.79 6.19 -21.40
N PRO A 814 21.74 5.82 -20.54
CA PRO A 814 22.13 6.66 -19.41
C PRO A 814 22.80 7.96 -19.89
N PHE A 815 22.64 9.03 -19.12
CA PHE A 815 23.29 10.31 -19.38
C PHE A 815 23.37 11.17 -18.12
N ALA A 816 24.26 12.16 -18.12
CA ALA A 816 24.39 13.16 -17.07
C ALA A 816 24.07 14.54 -17.61
N ILE A 817 23.33 15.34 -16.85
CA ILE A 817 23.17 16.78 -17.11
C ILE A 817 24.39 17.51 -16.57
N THR A 818 24.93 18.46 -17.35
CA THR A 818 26.04 19.31 -16.91
C THR A 818 25.57 20.76 -16.72
N GLU A 819 26.18 21.46 -15.77
CA GLU A 819 25.81 22.87 -15.51
C GLU A 819 26.34 23.84 -16.57
N THR A 820 27.31 23.40 -17.39
CA THR A 820 27.82 24.17 -18.54
C THR A 820 26.77 24.35 -19.65
N ASP A 821 25.66 23.64 -19.59
CA ASP A 821 24.55 23.74 -20.55
C ASP A 821 23.56 24.88 -20.24
N VAL A 822 23.90 25.85 -19.37
CA VAL A 822 23.07 27.02 -19.05
C VAL A 822 23.37 28.18 -20.02
N PRO A 823 22.47 28.55 -20.94
CA PRO A 823 22.54 29.87 -21.55
C PRO A 823 22.31 30.91 -20.45
N GLN A 824 23.24 31.86 -20.29
CA GLN A 824 23.04 33.02 -19.42
C GLN A 824 21.75 33.75 -19.82
N VAL A 825 20.72 33.67 -18.98
CA VAL A 825 19.49 34.42 -19.21
C VAL A 825 19.69 35.84 -18.71
N ILE A 826 19.65 36.78 -19.65
CA ILE A 826 19.51 38.22 -19.42
C ILE A 826 18.15 38.45 -18.77
N GLU A 827 18.15 38.95 -17.53
CA GLU A 827 16.94 39.39 -16.85
C GLU A 827 16.24 40.50 -17.65
N THR A 828 15.07 40.20 -18.21
CA THR A 828 14.14 41.21 -18.68
C THR A 828 13.11 41.46 -17.59
N LYS A 829 13.21 42.63 -16.94
CA LYS A 829 12.19 43.17 -16.05
C LYS A 829 10.90 43.41 -16.83
N ALA A 830 9.92 42.53 -16.65
CA ALA A 830 8.51 42.80 -16.98
C ALA A 830 7.78 43.23 -15.71
N ALA A 831 7.18 44.42 -15.76
CA ALA A 831 6.44 45.03 -14.66
C ALA A 831 5.15 44.28 -14.35
N ALA A 832 4.88 44.06 -13.06
CA ALA A 832 3.59 43.63 -12.55
C ALA A 832 2.56 44.79 -12.60
N PRO A 833 1.26 44.51 -12.79
CA PRO A 833 0.24 45.55 -12.73
C PRO A 833 0.01 46.00 -11.28
N ALA A 834 -0.13 47.32 -11.12
CA ALA A 834 -0.32 47.98 -9.84
C ALA A 834 -1.67 47.62 -9.18
N ILE A 835 -1.62 47.27 -7.90
CA ILE A 835 -2.78 47.24 -7.00
C ILE A 835 -2.64 48.45 -6.06
N SER A 836 -3.65 49.32 -6.08
CA SER A 836 -3.73 50.54 -5.27
C SER A 836 -3.85 50.22 -3.76
N PRO A 837 -3.30 51.08 -2.86
CA PRO A 837 -3.46 50.92 -1.43
C PRO A 837 -4.76 51.57 -0.94
N GLY A 838 -5.57 50.84 -0.17
CA GLY A 838 -6.77 51.39 0.45
C GLY A 838 -7.31 50.54 1.60
N ASN A 839 -7.25 51.11 2.80
CA ASN A 839 -7.89 50.73 4.07
C ASN A 839 -7.33 49.54 4.86
N THR A 840 -6.38 49.85 5.75
CA THR A 840 -6.24 49.21 7.06
C THR A 840 -7.34 49.69 8.01
N SER A 841 -8.38 48.89 8.22
CA SER A 841 -9.13 48.90 9.47
C SER A 841 -8.77 47.63 10.25
N MET A 842 -8.28 47.80 11.48
CA MET A 842 -8.08 46.69 12.42
C MET A 842 -9.35 45.82 12.51
N PRO A 843 -9.24 44.48 12.62
CA PRO A 843 -10.38 43.68 13.03
C PRO A 843 -10.76 44.05 14.47
N PRO A 844 -12.06 44.13 14.81
CA PRO A 844 -12.49 44.39 16.18
C PRO A 844 -12.10 43.23 17.11
N ALA A 845 -11.99 43.52 18.40
CA ALA A 845 -11.78 42.52 19.44
C ALA A 845 -12.77 41.36 19.30
N MET A 846 -12.28 40.13 19.36
CA MET A 846 -13.11 38.92 19.26
C MET A 846 -14.09 38.85 20.43
N PRO A 847 -15.38 38.55 20.19
CA PRO A 847 -16.37 38.38 21.25
C PRO A 847 -16.06 37.12 22.10
N GLU A 848 -16.42 37.17 23.38
CA GLU A 848 -16.30 36.05 24.31
C GLU A 848 -17.04 34.80 23.79
N ALA A 849 -16.53 33.61 24.13
CA ALA A 849 -17.07 32.30 23.70
C ALA A 849 -18.58 32.10 24.02
N SER A 850 -19.15 32.91 24.91
CA SER A 850 -20.57 32.94 25.28
C SER A 850 -21.50 33.48 24.17
N VAL A 851 -20.97 34.12 23.12
CA VAL A 851 -21.77 34.75 22.04
C VAL A 851 -22.08 33.79 20.88
N LEU A 852 -21.33 32.69 20.72
CA LEU A 852 -21.41 31.82 19.53
C LEU A 852 -22.25 30.55 19.71
N ARG A 853 -22.50 30.12 20.95
CA ARG A 853 -23.39 28.99 21.24
C ARG A 853 -24.42 29.39 22.30
N GLN A 854 -25.65 28.98 22.06
CA GLN A 854 -26.76 29.13 23.00
C GLN A 854 -27.04 27.79 23.68
N MET A 855 -27.02 27.78 25.01
CA MET A 855 -27.24 26.58 25.81
C MET A 855 -28.74 26.21 25.87
N TYR A 856 -29.04 24.91 25.90
CA TYR A 856 -30.40 24.45 26.14
C TYR A 856 -30.75 24.52 27.64
N ALA A 857 -31.94 25.02 27.96
CA ALA A 857 -32.48 25.04 29.33
C ALA A 857 -32.97 23.65 29.82
N GLY A 858 -33.24 22.73 28.89
CA GLY A 858 -33.72 21.37 29.13
C GLY A 858 -33.70 20.57 27.83
N CYS A 859 -34.22 19.35 27.82
CA CYS A 859 -34.28 18.56 26.58
C CYS A 859 -35.10 19.28 25.48
N PRO A 860 -34.53 19.53 24.28
CA PRO A 860 -35.22 20.29 23.22
C PRO A 860 -36.40 19.56 22.57
N VAL A 861 -36.67 18.32 22.98
CA VAL A 861 -37.80 17.50 22.50
C VAL A 861 -38.94 17.42 23.52
N CYS A 862 -38.64 17.29 24.83
CA CYS A 862 -39.66 17.05 25.87
C CYS A 862 -39.60 18.01 27.08
N ASN A 863 -38.65 18.95 27.09
CA ASN A 863 -38.41 19.94 28.14
C ASN A 863 -38.00 19.39 29.53
N ALA A 864 -37.80 18.09 29.70
CA ALA A 864 -37.31 17.51 30.95
C ALA A 864 -35.82 17.84 31.21
N GLU A 865 -35.42 17.86 32.48
CA GLU A 865 -34.02 18.00 32.91
C GLU A 865 -33.19 16.77 32.52
N ALA A 866 -31.91 16.98 32.15
CA ALA A 866 -31.00 15.92 31.69
C ALA A 866 -29.99 15.53 32.78
N VAL A 867 -29.57 14.27 32.84
CA VAL A 867 -28.87 13.71 34.03
C VAL A 867 -27.55 13.01 33.69
N ALA A 868 -27.25 12.67 32.42
CA ALA A 868 -26.00 12.00 32.03
C ALA A 868 -25.27 12.75 30.92
N GLU A 869 -23.96 13.00 31.11
CA GLU A 869 -23.10 13.74 30.18
C GLU A 869 -22.00 12.84 29.56
N THR A 870 -21.71 13.04 28.28
CA THR A 870 -20.57 12.46 27.55
C THR A 870 -19.86 13.59 26.81
N GLU A 871 -18.54 13.54 26.72
CA GLU A 871 -17.75 14.61 26.13
C GLU A 871 -17.06 14.15 24.85
N ALA A 872 -16.94 15.04 23.87
CA ALA A 872 -16.35 14.74 22.57
C ALA A 872 -15.40 15.87 22.13
N ARG A 873 -14.18 15.52 21.73
CA ARG A 873 -13.20 16.50 21.26
C ARG A 873 -13.54 16.94 19.83
N ILE A 874 -13.76 18.23 19.63
CA ILE A 874 -14.17 18.80 18.34
C ILE A 874 -13.05 19.52 17.59
N THR A 875 -11.83 19.59 18.16
CA THR A 875 -10.68 20.27 17.56
C THR A 875 -10.26 19.74 16.18
N ASN A 876 -10.67 18.50 15.86
CA ASN A 876 -10.34 17.84 14.59
C ASN A 876 -11.44 18.03 13.54
N HIS A 877 -12.56 18.70 13.88
CA HIS A 877 -13.65 18.95 12.96
C HIS A 877 -13.27 20.02 11.93
N ARG A 878 -13.64 19.84 10.65
CA ARG A 878 -13.28 20.75 9.54
C ARG A 878 -13.75 22.20 9.73
N LEU A 879 -14.83 22.39 10.49
CA LEU A 879 -15.43 23.69 10.82
C LEU A 879 -14.99 24.19 12.21
N TYR A 880 -14.07 23.51 12.89
CA TYR A 880 -13.61 23.94 14.20
C TYR A 880 -12.87 25.27 14.10
N ASN A 881 -13.34 26.24 14.86
CA ASN A 881 -12.67 27.51 15.09
C ASN A 881 -12.26 27.56 16.57
N PRO A 882 -11.00 27.91 16.90
CA PRO A 882 -10.52 27.99 18.29
C PRO A 882 -11.30 28.92 19.22
N ILE A 883 -12.20 29.75 18.69
CA ILE A 883 -13.17 30.52 19.47
C ILE A 883 -14.21 29.66 20.20
N LEU A 884 -14.41 28.40 19.76
CA LEU A 884 -15.25 27.41 20.43
C LEU A 884 -14.42 26.56 21.39
N PRO A 885 -15.00 26.03 22.48
CA PRO A 885 -14.30 25.12 23.38
C PRO A 885 -13.82 23.88 22.60
N PRO A 886 -12.68 23.28 22.97
CA PRO A 886 -12.12 22.13 22.25
C PRO A 886 -12.94 20.85 22.42
N VAL A 887 -13.91 20.85 23.33
CA VAL A 887 -14.76 19.72 23.70
C VAL A 887 -16.22 20.16 23.66
N LEU A 888 -17.04 19.30 23.08
CA LEU A 888 -18.49 19.41 23.00
C LEU A 888 -19.12 18.44 23.99
N LYS A 889 -20.04 18.92 24.84
CA LYS A 889 -20.79 18.04 25.75
C LYS A 889 -22.09 17.57 25.13
N TRP A 890 -22.34 16.27 25.28
CA TRP A 890 -23.56 15.57 24.91
C TRP A 890 -24.31 15.14 26.18
N ARG A 891 -25.63 15.27 26.14
CA ARG A 891 -26.55 15.00 27.23
C ARG A 891 -27.58 13.98 26.80
N ARG A 892 -27.94 13.06 27.70
CA ARG A 892 -29.05 12.13 27.53
C ARG A 892 -30.21 12.49 28.47
N CYS A 893 -31.39 12.69 27.90
CA CYS A 893 -32.61 13.02 28.65
C CYS A 893 -33.16 11.78 29.37
N THR A 894 -33.56 11.90 30.63
CA THR A 894 -34.13 10.79 31.42
C THR A 894 -35.58 10.48 31.08
N SER A 895 -36.35 11.47 30.61
CA SER A 895 -37.77 11.29 30.30
C SER A 895 -37.99 10.61 28.94
N CYS A 896 -37.21 10.97 27.91
CA CYS A 896 -37.41 10.49 26.54
C CYS A 896 -36.19 9.83 25.90
N ALA A 897 -35.09 9.64 26.64
CA ALA A 897 -33.83 9.08 26.16
C ALA A 897 -33.13 9.84 24.99
N HIS A 898 -33.66 11.00 24.57
CA HIS A 898 -33.08 11.82 23.51
C HIS A 898 -31.65 12.26 23.86
N VAL A 899 -30.75 12.14 22.89
CA VAL A 899 -29.34 12.51 23.01
C VAL A 899 -29.10 13.80 22.22
N PHE A 900 -28.58 14.82 22.89
CA PHE A 900 -28.41 16.15 22.33
C PHE A 900 -27.18 16.85 22.91
N THR A 901 -26.62 17.81 22.20
CA THR A 901 -25.49 18.61 22.70
C THR A 901 -25.96 19.63 23.75
N GLU A 902 -25.07 20.13 24.60
CA GLU A 902 -25.40 21.11 25.66
C GLU A 902 -26.00 22.44 25.14
N GLY A 903 -25.78 22.74 23.86
CA GLY A 903 -26.28 23.94 23.19
C GLY A 903 -26.09 23.86 21.68
N TYR A 904 -26.57 24.86 20.95
CA TYR A 904 -26.51 24.96 19.49
C TYR A 904 -25.82 26.26 19.07
N LEU A 905 -25.39 26.36 17.81
CA LEU A 905 -24.72 27.57 17.33
C LEU A 905 -25.72 28.71 17.11
N THR A 906 -25.35 29.92 17.52
CA THR A 906 -26.09 31.14 17.15
C THR A 906 -25.87 31.46 15.67
N PRO A 907 -26.69 32.31 15.03
CA PRO A 907 -26.42 32.76 13.65
C PRO A 907 -25.01 33.34 13.48
N ALA A 908 -24.53 34.11 14.46
CA ALA A 908 -23.16 34.62 14.51
C ALA A 908 -22.13 33.48 14.66
N GLY A 909 -22.44 32.45 15.46
CA GLY A 909 -21.65 31.22 15.56
C GLY A 909 -21.50 30.48 14.24
N MET A 910 -22.63 30.27 13.53
CA MET A 910 -22.66 29.63 12.21
C MET A 910 -21.85 30.41 11.18
N GLU A 911 -22.01 31.75 11.15
CA GLU A 911 -21.25 32.61 10.25
C GLU A 911 -19.74 32.59 10.57
N ALA A 912 -19.38 32.62 11.85
CA ALA A 912 -18.00 32.58 12.31
C ALA A 912 -17.26 31.28 11.90
N ILE A 913 -17.94 30.13 11.92
CA ILE A 913 -17.33 28.84 11.54
C ILE A 913 -17.44 28.52 10.04
N HIS A 914 -18.38 29.13 9.31
CA HIS A 914 -18.59 28.88 7.87
C HIS A 914 -17.91 29.89 6.93
N SER A 915 -17.41 31.01 7.45
CA SER A 915 -16.78 32.10 6.66
C SER A 915 -15.57 31.67 5.80
N GLY A 916 -15.01 30.47 6.03
CA GLY A 916 -13.85 29.92 5.28
C GLY A 916 -14.14 28.83 4.24
N THR A 917 -15.38 28.32 4.09
CA THR A 917 -15.63 27.01 3.42
C THR A 917 -16.70 27.00 2.31
N ALA A 918 -16.99 28.13 1.65
CA ALA A 918 -18.04 28.25 0.64
C ALA A 918 -17.78 27.59 -0.75
N ALA A 919 -16.91 26.57 -0.86
CA ALA A 919 -16.56 25.95 -2.14
C ALA A 919 -17.49 24.81 -2.58
N GLU A 920 -18.05 24.02 -1.66
CA GLU A 920 -18.74 22.75 -1.96
C GLU A 920 -20.27 22.87 -2.14
N MET A 921 -20.88 23.99 -1.76
CA MET A 921 -22.35 24.19 -1.82
C MET A 921 -22.78 25.11 -2.98
N ARG A 922 -22.15 25.00 -4.14
CA ARG A 922 -22.51 25.82 -5.30
C ARG A 922 -23.67 25.19 -6.04
N VAL A 923 -24.88 25.70 -5.77
CA VAL A 923 -26.10 25.44 -6.55
C VAL A 923 -25.77 25.38 -8.04
N GLY A 924 -26.10 24.26 -8.68
CA GLY A 924 -25.86 24.01 -10.11
C GLY A 924 -24.58 23.22 -10.43
N LYS A 925 -23.39 23.68 -10.01
CA LYS A 925 -22.11 23.10 -10.49
C LYS A 925 -21.96 21.61 -10.19
N ASP A 926 -22.36 21.20 -8.99
CA ASP A 926 -22.21 19.81 -8.51
C ASP A 926 -23.54 19.04 -8.54
N ALA A 927 -24.60 19.63 -9.09
CA ALA A 927 -25.93 19.02 -9.12
C ALA A 927 -25.97 17.75 -9.97
N GLU A 928 -25.24 17.73 -11.09
CA GLU A 928 -25.15 16.58 -12.00
C GLU A 928 -24.48 15.37 -11.31
N ASN A 929 -23.45 15.62 -10.50
CA ASN A 929 -22.73 14.55 -9.79
C ASN A 929 -23.62 13.80 -8.79
N ASN A 930 -24.61 14.49 -8.21
CA ASN A 930 -25.55 13.92 -7.24
C ASN A 930 -26.88 13.46 -7.86
N ARG A 931 -27.03 13.61 -9.18
CA ARG A 931 -28.28 13.35 -9.90
C ARG A 931 -28.75 11.91 -9.79
N LYS A 932 -27.84 10.94 -9.82
CA LYS A 932 -28.19 9.51 -9.66
C LYS A 932 -28.85 9.24 -8.31
N THR A 933 -28.30 9.82 -7.24
CA THR A 933 -28.85 9.70 -5.88
C THR A 933 -30.20 10.42 -5.77
N ALA A 934 -30.27 11.66 -6.28
CA ALA A 934 -31.50 12.43 -6.31
C ALA A 934 -32.62 11.73 -7.09
N ALA A 935 -32.34 11.17 -8.28
CA ALA A 935 -33.31 10.47 -9.11
C ALA A 935 -33.90 9.24 -8.41
N ARG A 936 -33.08 8.51 -7.64
CA ARG A 936 -33.56 7.39 -6.81
C ARG A 936 -34.52 7.86 -5.72
N ILE A 937 -34.20 8.97 -5.05
CA ILE A 937 -35.04 9.56 -4.00
C ILE A 937 -36.38 10.03 -4.61
N VAL A 938 -36.34 10.74 -5.73
CA VAL A 938 -37.54 11.20 -6.44
C VAL A 938 -38.37 10.02 -6.94
N SER A 939 -37.75 9.00 -7.53
CA SER A 939 -38.41 7.76 -7.95
C SER A 939 -39.07 7.00 -6.79
N ARG A 940 -38.47 7.04 -5.59
CA ARG A 940 -39.05 6.44 -4.39
C ARG A 940 -40.27 7.23 -3.92
N ILE A 941 -40.19 8.56 -3.92
CA ILE A 941 -41.26 9.45 -3.44
C ILE A 941 -42.46 9.44 -4.39
N THR A 942 -42.23 9.31 -5.70
CA THR A 942 -43.31 9.25 -6.71
C THR A 942 -44.26 8.06 -6.56
N ARG A 943 -43.89 7.04 -5.78
CA ARG A 943 -44.78 5.94 -5.38
C ARG A 943 -45.93 6.39 -4.48
N TYR A 944 -45.75 7.52 -3.79
CA TYR A 944 -46.71 8.05 -2.82
C TYR A 944 -47.42 9.30 -3.35
N VAL A 945 -46.70 10.17 -4.05
CA VAL A 945 -47.23 11.42 -4.60
C VAL A 945 -46.58 11.68 -5.94
N GLY A 946 -47.37 11.88 -7.01
CA GLY A 946 -46.85 12.07 -8.37
C GLY A 946 -46.61 13.52 -8.79
N ASP A 947 -47.16 14.51 -8.08
CA ASP A 947 -47.10 15.92 -8.47
C ASP A 947 -47.29 16.92 -7.29
N GLY A 948 -47.13 18.20 -7.60
CA GLY A 948 -47.35 19.34 -6.70
C GLY A 948 -46.07 19.98 -6.19
N GLU A 949 -46.15 20.74 -5.09
CA GLU A 949 -45.01 21.51 -4.59
C GLU A 949 -44.09 20.67 -3.68
N TRP A 950 -42.78 20.76 -3.94
CA TRP A 950 -41.74 20.04 -3.21
C TRP A 950 -40.85 21.02 -2.45
N LEU A 951 -40.90 20.98 -1.13
CA LEU A 951 -40.03 21.78 -0.27
C LEU A 951 -38.79 20.98 0.15
N ASP A 952 -37.60 21.48 -0.15
CA ASP A 952 -36.35 20.87 0.34
C ASP A 952 -35.65 21.82 1.32
N ILE A 953 -35.51 21.38 2.57
CA ILE A 953 -34.92 22.16 3.66
C ILE A 953 -33.48 21.68 3.86
N GLY A 954 -32.53 22.59 3.69
CA GLY A 954 -31.11 22.28 3.60
C GLY A 954 -30.71 21.79 2.19
N PHE A 955 -31.29 22.38 1.14
CA PHE A 955 -31.16 21.89 -0.24
C PHE A 955 -29.73 21.89 -0.80
N GLY A 956 -28.77 22.53 -0.13
CA GLY A 956 -27.35 22.49 -0.48
C GLY A 956 -27.08 22.91 -1.93
N ASN A 957 -26.70 21.96 -2.79
CA ASN A 957 -26.41 22.20 -4.20
C ASN A 957 -27.63 22.12 -5.13
N ALA A 958 -28.83 21.92 -4.58
CA ALA A 958 -30.13 21.82 -5.24
C ALA A 958 -30.30 20.63 -6.21
N SER A 959 -29.43 19.61 -6.17
CA SER A 959 -29.55 18.42 -7.03
C SER A 959 -30.92 17.73 -6.89
N LEU A 960 -31.41 17.59 -5.65
CA LEU A 960 -32.70 16.97 -5.38
C LEU A 960 -33.85 17.78 -5.96
N LEU A 961 -33.86 19.10 -5.73
CA LEU A 961 -34.88 20.02 -6.26
C LEU A 961 -34.90 20.06 -7.79
N PHE A 962 -33.73 20.12 -8.44
CA PHE A 962 -33.66 20.10 -9.91
C PHE A 962 -34.16 18.78 -10.48
N THR A 963 -33.81 17.65 -9.85
CA THR A 963 -34.30 16.35 -10.28
C THR A 963 -35.81 16.21 -10.06
N ALA A 964 -36.34 16.71 -8.93
CA ALA A 964 -37.79 16.73 -8.69
C ALA A 964 -38.52 17.59 -9.73
N ALA A 965 -37.95 18.74 -10.12
CA ALA A 965 -38.50 19.60 -11.16
C ALA A 965 -38.61 18.89 -12.52
N GLU A 966 -37.59 18.12 -12.91
CA GLU A 966 -37.61 17.31 -14.14
C GLU A 966 -38.71 16.24 -14.14
N TRP A 967 -39.11 15.78 -12.94
CA TRP A 967 -40.17 14.79 -12.75
C TRP A 967 -41.56 15.44 -12.59
N GLY A 968 -41.67 16.76 -12.79
CA GLY A 968 -42.95 17.48 -12.81
C GLY A 968 -43.36 18.12 -11.48
N PHE A 969 -42.50 18.11 -10.45
CA PHE A 969 -42.76 18.84 -9.21
C PHE A 969 -42.40 20.32 -9.32
N ILE A 970 -43.00 21.15 -8.46
CA ILE A 970 -42.66 22.57 -8.34
C ILE A 970 -41.70 22.72 -7.16
N PRO A 971 -40.39 22.95 -7.39
CA PRO A 971 -39.39 22.98 -6.32
C PRO A 971 -39.43 24.30 -5.54
N VAL A 972 -39.31 24.18 -4.22
CA VAL A 972 -39.15 25.29 -3.28
C VAL A 972 -38.00 24.96 -2.32
N GLY A 973 -37.03 25.86 -2.17
CA GLY A 973 -35.85 25.61 -1.33
C GLY A 973 -35.82 26.44 -0.05
N VAL A 974 -35.39 25.86 1.06
CA VAL A 974 -35.00 26.60 2.27
C VAL A 974 -33.53 26.33 2.57
N GLU A 975 -32.72 27.38 2.68
CA GLU A 975 -31.29 27.26 3.04
C GLU A 975 -30.82 28.50 3.80
N SER A 976 -30.04 28.28 4.85
CA SER A 976 -29.47 29.33 5.70
C SER A 976 -28.45 30.21 4.96
N HIS A 977 -27.74 29.63 3.99
CA HIS A 977 -26.69 30.28 3.21
C HIS A 977 -27.24 31.17 2.09
N VAL A 978 -27.14 32.50 2.26
CA VAL A 978 -27.70 33.53 1.37
C VAL A 978 -27.31 33.34 -0.11
N PRO A 979 -26.03 33.12 -0.47
CA PRO A 979 -25.67 32.91 -1.88
C PRO A 979 -26.32 31.69 -2.53
N SER A 980 -26.71 30.67 -1.75
CA SER A 980 -27.42 29.50 -2.28
C SER A 980 -28.88 29.83 -2.60
N VAL A 981 -29.55 30.56 -1.70
CA VAL A 981 -30.91 31.09 -1.92
C VAL A 981 -30.96 31.99 -3.14
N ASP A 982 -30.03 32.96 -3.26
CA ASP A 982 -29.98 33.88 -4.39
C ASP A 982 -29.74 33.15 -5.72
N ARG A 983 -28.90 32.10 -5.71
CA ARG A 983 -28.66 31.29 -6.91
C ARG A 983 -29.89 30.49 -7.30
N LEU A 984 -30.57 29.85 -6.35
CA LEU A 984 -31.78 29.08 -6.65
C LEU A 984 -32.89 29.99 -7.23
N LYS A 985 -33.02 31.22 -6.71
CA LYS A 985 -33.90 32.25 -7.29
C LYS A 985 -33.53 32.63 -8.73
N ARG A 986 -32.24 32.71 -9.06
CA ARG A 986 -31.79 32.98 -10.45
C ARG A 986 -32.16 31.87 -11.44
N PHE A 987 -32.37 30.64 -10.97
CA PHE A 987 -32.92 29.56 -11.78
C PHE A 987 -34.45 29.60 -11.94
N GLY A 988 -35.11 30.62 -11.37
CA GLY A 988 -36.56 30.80 -11.47
C GLY A 988 -37.37 30.04 -10.42
N TYR A 989 -36.71 29.48 -9.39
CA TYR A 989 -37.37 28.73 -8.33
C TYR A 989 -37.57 29.57 -7.06
N GLU A 990 -38.62 29.26 -6.29
CA GLU A 990 -38.86 29.90 -5.00
C GLU A 990 -37.83 29.41 -3.98
N ALA A 991 -37.24 30.35 -3.22
CA ALA A 991 -36.26 30.01 -2.19
C ALA A 991 -36.29 30.99 -1.02
N HIS A 992 -36.05 30.47 0.19
CA HIS A 992 -36.14 31.20 1.46
C HIS A 992 -34.93 30.96 2.35
N ARG A 993 -34.64 31.91 3.26
CA ARG A 993 -33.53 31.79 4.20
C ARG A 993 -33.85 30.95 5.43
N SER A 994 -35.12 30.97 5.82
CA SER A 994 -35.65 30.26 6.98
C SER A 994 -36.99 29.64 6.64
N LEU A 995 -37.31 28.53 7.29
CA LEU A 995 -38.63 27.91 7.17
C LEU A 995 -39.76 28.84 7.63
N SER A 996 -39.46 29.80 8.52
CA SER A 996 -40.41 30.83 8.96
C SER A 996 -40.87 31.77 7.85
N ASP A 997 -40.06 31.93 6.80
CA ASP A 997 -40.32 32.88 5.71
C ASP A 997 -41.24 32.27 4.64
N VAL A 998 -41.48 30.96 4.72
CA VAL A 998 -42.34 30.22 3.79
C VAL A 998 -43.81 30.52 4.12
N SER A 999 -44.47 31.29 3.26
CA SER A 999 -45.89 31.63 3.40
C SER A 999 -46.82 30.50 2.95
N GLY A 1000 -47.96 30.35 3.64
CA GLY A 1000 -49.05 29.44 3.28
C GLY A 1000 -49.38 28.41 4.37
N GLN A 1001 -50.45 27.65 4.14
CA GLN A 1001 -50.83 26.47 4.93
C GLN A 1001 -51.29 25.38 3.95
N ASN A 1002 -51.07 24.11 4.28
CA ASN A 1002 -51.48 22.96 3.45
C ASN A 1002 -51.03 23.04 1.98
N ARG A 1003 -49.80 23.53 1.75
CA ARG A 1003 -49.22 23.83 0.44
C ARG A 1003 -48.44 22.65 -0.15
N PHE A 1004 -47.51 22.07 0.62
CA PHE A 1004 -46.53 21.15 0.05
C PHE A 1004 -47.03 19.72 0.00
N SER A 1005 -46.83 19.11 -1.17
CA SER A 1005 -47.03 17.69 -1.46
C SER A 1005 -45.93 16.83 -0.82
N VAL A 1006 -44.70 17.32 -0.89
CA VAL A 1006 -43.49 16.65 -0.42
C VAL A 1006 -42.63 17.64 0.35
N VAL A 1007 -42.08 17.21 1.48
CA VAL A 1007 -41.06 17.94 2.22
C VAL A 1007 -39.86 17.01 2.46
N THR A 1008 -38.66 17.45 2.11
CA THR A 1008 -37.42 16.70 2.35
C THR A 1008 -36.50 17.44 3.32
N MET A 1009 -35.86 16.67 4.21
CA MET A 1009 -34.81 17.13 5.12
C MET A 1009 -33.71 16.05 5.20
N TYR A 1010 -32.75 16.11 4.29
CA TYR A 1010 -31.60 15.20 4.30
C TYR A 1010 -30.48 15.75 5.18
N ASP A 1011 -30.11 15.04 6.24
CA ASP A 1011 -29.08 15.42 7.22
C ASP A 1011 -29.26 16.84 7.78
N ALA A 1012 -30.53 17.25 7.93
CA ALA A 1012 -30.91 18.60 8.33
C ALA A 1012 -31.66 18.63 9.66
N LEU A 1013 -32.59 17.71 9.93
CA LEU A 1013 -33.42 17.75 11.15
C LEU A 1013 -32.58 17.57 12.44
N ASP A 1014 -31.47 16.83 12.38
CA ASP A 1014 -30.52 16.65 13.46
C ASP A 1014 -29.58 17.86 13.69
N ARG A 1015 -29.65 18.86 12.80
CA ARG A 1015 -28.98 20.16 12.87
C ARG A 1015 -29.95 21.30 13.21
N GLU A 1016 -31.24 21.03 13.26
CA GLU A 1016 -32.25 22.00 13.68
C GLU A 1016 -32.26 22.14 15.20
N PRO A 1017 -32.10 23.34 15.79
CA PRO A 1017 -32.06 23.50 17.25
C PRO A 1017 -33.29 22.97 18.00
N PHE A 1018 -34.47 23.03 17.37
CA PHE A 1018 -35.73 22.60 17.97
C PHE A 1018 -36.51 21.71 17.01
N PRO A 1019 -36.10 20.44 16.82
CA PRO A 1019 -36.63 19.57 15.77
C PRO A 1019 -38.14 19.34 15.89
N GLY A 1020 -38.68 19.32 17.12
CA GLY A 1020 -40.13 19.22 17.34
C GLY A 1020 -40.92 20.45 16.87
N GLN A 1021 -40.35 21.66 16.99
CA GLN A 1021 -40.98 22.89 16.48
C GLN A 1021 -40.88 22.96 14.96
N THR A 1022 -39.74 22.56 14.40
CA THR A 1022 -39.54 22.45 12.95
C THR A 1022 -40.57 21.48 12.34
N LEU A 1023 -40.74 20.28 12.92
CA LEU A 1023 -41.77 19.33 12.47
C LEU A 1023 -43.20 19.86 12.63
N THR A 1024 -43.51 20.62 13.67
CA THR A 1024 -44.83 21.28 13.84
C THR A 1024 -45.09 22.27 12.70
N THR A 1025 -44.07 23.04 12.33
CA THR A 1025 -44.15 24.00 11.22
C THR A 1025 -44.32 23.30 9.89
N ILE A 1026 -43.55 22.22 9.65
CA ILE A 1026 -43.67 21.39 8.45
C ILE A 1026 -45.08 20.78 8.35
N ASN A 1027 -45.63 20.25 9.44
CA ASN A 1027 -46.99 19.69 9.46
C ASN A 1027 -48.02 20.72 8.98
N ARG A 1028 -47.93 21.97 9.44
CA ARG A 1028 -48.82 23.07 9.03
C ARG A 1028 -48.65 23.43 7.54
N LEU A 1029 -47.42 23.40 7.03
CA LEU A 1029 -47.11 23.73 5.64
C LEU A 1029 -47.49 22.63 4.66
N MET A 1030 -47.52 21.37 5.09
CA MET A 1030 -47.85 20.21 4.26
C MET A 1030 -49.35 20.00 4.09
N ARG A 1031 -49.78 19.60 2.90
CA ARG A 1031 -51.16 19.14 2.68
C ARG A 1031 -51.44 17.83 3.41
N ASP A 1032 -52.71 17.55 3.69
CA ASP A 1032 -53.10 16.27 4.29
C ASP A 1032 -52.76 15.12 3.33
N GLY A 1033 -52.15 14.06 3.87
CA GLY A 1033 -51.59 12.98 3.06
C GLY A 1033 -50.25 13.29 2.37
N GLY A 1034 -49.67 14.47 2.59
CA GLY A 1034 -48.33 14.83 2.09
C GLY A 1034 -47.21 13.97 2.70
N ILE A 1035 -46.08 13.91 2.00
CA ILE A 1035 -44.95 13.01 2.31
C ILE A 1035 -43.76 13.79 2.85
N LEU A 1036 -43.32 13.42 4.05
CA LEU A 1036 -42.11 13.92 4.70
C LEU A 1036 -41.01 12.87 4.56
N VAL A 1037 -39.86 13.27 4.03
CA VAL A 1037 -38.68 12.41 3.92
C VAL A 1037 -37.54 12.98 4.74
N LEU A 1038 -37.01 12.15 5.63
CA LEU A 1038 -35.91 12.50 6.54
C LEU A 1038 -34.72 11.56 6.31
N SER A 1039 -33.51 12.09 6.43
CA SER A 1039 -32.29 11.30 6.55
C SER A 1039 -31.44 11.82 7.71
N MET A 1040 -30.90 10.91 8.52
CA MET A 1040 -29.99 11.21 9.64
C MET A 1040 -29.37 9.94 10.21
N LEU A 1041 -28.46 10.06 11.17
CA LEU A 1041 -27.89 8.91 11.88
C LEU A 1041 -28.88 8.21 12.81
N ASN A 1042 -28.71 6.89 12.94
CA ASN A 1042 -29.47 6.03 13.83
C ASN A 1042 -28.56 5.38 14.89
N MET A 1043 -28.79 5.76 16.14
CA MET A 1043 -28.04 5.26 17.30
C MET A 1043 -28.26 3.76 17.60
N GLU A 1044 -29.31 3.14 17.07
CA GLU A 1044 -29.63 1.73 17.36
C GLU A 1044 -28.89 0.75 16.43
N THR A 1045 -28.18 1.25 15.42
CA THR A 1045 -27.47 0.39 14.46
C THR A 1045 -26.36 -0.41 15.14
N VAL A 1046 -26.08 -1.61 14.62
CA VAL A 1046 -24.96 -2.44 15.10
C VAL A 1046 -23.63 -1.69 14.93
N VAL A 1047 -23.49 -0.95 13.81
CA VAL A 1047 -22.31 -0.10 13.54
C VAL A 1047 -22.17 1.00 14.59
N TRP A 1048 -23.25 1.73 14.91
CA TRP A 1048 -23.21 2.77 15.95
C TRP A 1048 -22.82 2.18 17.32
N ARG A 1049 -23.46 1.07 17.72
CA ARG A 1049 -23.17 0.39 18.99
C ARG A 1049 -21.74 -0.12 19.06
N ALA A 1050 -21.20 -0.66 17.96
CA ALA A 1050 -19.80 -1.09 17.88
C ALA A 1050 -18.84 0.09 18.06
N LEU A 1051 -19.09 1.20 17.34
CA LEU A 1051 -18.28 2.42 17.44
C LEU A 1051 -18.36 3.07 18.83
N GLU A 1052 -19.52 3.02 19.49
CA GLU A 1052 -19.70 3.53 20.86
C GLU A 1052 -19.00 2.63 21.89
N ALA A 1053 -19.06 1.30 21.71
CA ALA A 1053 -18.36 0.33 22.58
C ALA A 1053 -16.83 0.51 22.55
N THR A 1054 -16.27 0.89 21.40
CA THR A 1054 -14.83 1.15 21.22
C THR A 1054 -14.43 2.60 21.49
N ARG A 1055 -15.37 3.46 21.91
CA ARG A 1055 -15.16 4.92 22.11
C ARG A 1055 -14.55 5.63 20.89
N SER A 1056 -14.77 5.10 19.69
CA SER A 1056 -14.23 5.62 18.43
C SER A 1056 -15.31 6.20 17.51
N ASN A 1057 -16.52 6.37 18.02
CA ASN A 1057 -17.64 6.91 17.25
C ASN A 1057 -17.35 8.37 16.82
N PRO A 1058 -17.12 8.63 15.51
CA PRO A 1058 -16.70 9.94 15.01
C PRO A 1058 -17.84 10.96 15.06
N TYR A 1059 -19.09 10.51 15.11
CA TYR A 1059 -20.28 11.35 15.04
C TYR A 1059 -20.47 12.20 16.31
N TRP A 1060 -19.82 11.83 17.41
CA TRP A 1060 -19.79 12.66 18.62
C TRP A 1060 -19.06 13.99 18.41
N ALA A 1061 -18.15 14.08 17.43
CA ALA A 1061 -17.35 15.26 17.17
C ALA A 1061 -17.91 16.19 16.06
N GLU A 1062 -19.10 15.90 15.52
CA GLU A 1062 -19.72 16.74 14.49
C GLU A 1062 -20.27 18.04 15.08
N LEU A 1063 -19.74 19.18 14.60
CA LEU A 1063 -19.97 20.49 15.22
C LEU A 1063 -21.36 21.07 14.93
N GLU A 1064 -21.82 20.88 13.70
CA GLU A 1064 -23.12 21.33 13.18
C GLU A 1064 -24.28 20.41 13.58
N ARG A 1065 -24.02 19.24 14.17
CA ARG A 1065 -25.03 18.27 14.61
C ARG A 1065 -25.37 18.50 16.07
N TYR A 1066 -26.65 18.69 16.37
CA TYR A 1066 -27.11 18.95 17.75
C TYR A 1066 -27.83 17.77 18.38
N HIS A 1067 -28.31 16.83 17.56
CA HIS A 1067 -29.19 15.74 17.98
C HIS A 1067 -28.73 14.39 17.42
N ASN A 1068 -28.86 13.36 18.24
CA ASN A 1068 -28.74 11.96 17.82
C ASN A 1068 -30.03 11.23 18.19
N PHE A 1069 -30.61 10.54 17.22
CA PHE A 1069 -31.87 9.84 17.38
C PHE A 1069 -31.69 8.32 17.34
N THR A 1070 -32.45 7.63 18.17
CA THR A 1070 -32.80 6.23 17.92
C THR A 1070 -33.96 6.18 16.92
N ARG A 1071 -34.10 5.06 16.18
CA ARG A 1071 -35.28 4.88 15.31
C ARG A 1071 -36.57 5.00 16.10
N SER A 1072 -36.64 4.34 17.25
CA SER A 1072 -37.78 4.37 18.16
C SER A 1072 -38.13 5.81 18.61
N GLY A 1073 -37.11 6.61 18.97
CA GLY A 1073 -37.26 8.00 19.40
C GLY A 1073 -37.74 8.92 18.28
N LEU A 1074 -37.18 8.79 17.07
CA LEU A 1074 -37.63 9.56 15.91
C LEU A 1074 -39.09 9.25 15.56
N VAL A 1075 -39.48 7.97 15.57
CA VAL A 1075 -40.86 7.57 15.26
C VAL A 1075 -41.84 8.12 16.31
N ALA A 1076 -41.48 8.11 17.59
CA ALA A 1076 -42.28 8.70 18.65
C ALA A 1076 -42.44 10.22 18.45
N LEU A 1077 -41.35 10.92 18.10
CA LEU A 1077 -41.38 12.35 17.79
C LEU A 1077 -42.28 12.65 16.59
N LEU A 1078 -42.14 11.91 15.49
CA LEU A 1078 -42.98 12.05 14.30
C LEU A 1078 -44.47 11.86 14.63
N LYS A 1079 -44.80 10.82 15.39
CA LYS A 1079 -46.18 10.56 15.84
C LYS A 1079 -46.74 11.69 16.68
N ALA A 1080 -45.95 12.23 17.61
CA ALA A 1080 -46.32 13.36 18.44
C ALA A 1080 -46.51 14.67 17.65
N LYS A 1081 -45.99 14.73 16.41
CA LYS A 1081 -46.09 15.89 15.50
C LYS A 1081 -47.03 15.63 14.31
N GLY A 1082 -47.95 14.68 14.46
CA GLY A 1082 -48.99 14.42 13.46
C GLY A 1082 -48.52 13.68 12.20
N PHE A 1083 -47.39 12.98 12.26
CA PHE A 1083 -46.88 12.15 11.16
C PHE A 1083 -46.92 10.66 11.49
N LYS A 1084 -47.18 9.83 10.49
CA LYS A 1084 -47.12 8.37 10.59
C LYS A 1084 -46.02 7.84 9.68
N LEU A 1085 -45.11 7.06 10.26
CA LEU A 1085 -44.08 6.33 9.51
C LEU A 1085 -44.74 5.43 8.44
N GLN A 1086 -44.26 5.52 7.21
CA GLN A 1086 -44.66 4.66 6.09
C GLN A 1086 -43.54 3.72 5.67
N GLU A 1087 -42.33 4.26 5.55
CA GLU A 1087 -41.18 3.49 5.07
C GLU A 1087 -39.93 3.81 5.90
N TYR A 1088 -39.08 2.80 6.06
CA TYR A 1088 -37.79 2.92 6.71
C TYR A 1088 -36.75 2.21 5.85
N ASP A 1089 -35.59 2.84 5.66
CA ASP A 1089 -34.45 2.30 4.92
C ASP A 1089 -33.12 2.68 5.59
N ILE A 1090 -32.02 2.04 5.22
CA ILE A 1090 -30.67 2.37 5.68
C ILE A 1090 -30.13 3.49 4.79
N GLY A 1091 -29.69 4.59 5.42
CA GLY A 1091 -29.22 5.77 4.69
C GLY A 1091 -27.96 5.50 3.87
N GLN A 1092 -27.91 5.96 2.63
CA GLN A 1092 -26.75 5.72 1.76
C GLN A 1092 -25.59 6.68 1.97
N GLY A 1093 -25.82 7.82 2.63
CA GLY A 1093 -24.76 8.79 2.96
C GLY A 1093 -23.82 8.31 4.08
N HIS A 1094 -24.34 7.49 5.00
CA HIS A 1094 -23.61 6.99 6.17
C HIS A 1094 -24.01 5.56 6.51
N ARG A 1095 -23.05 4.68 6.80
CA ARG A 1095 -23.33 3.27 7.20
C ARG A 1095 -24.11 3.14 8.52
N SER A 1096 -24.19 4.22 9.30
CA SER A 1096 -25.04 4.34 10.50
C SER A 1096 -26.31 5.17 10.26
N GLY A 1097 -26.61 5.54 9.02
CA GLY A 1097 -27.74 6.37 8.63
C GLY A 1097 -29.06 5.61 8.58
N MET A 1098 -30.15 6.33 8.77
CA MET A 1098 -31.52 5.89 8.48
C MET A 1098 -32.20 6.90 7.56
N GLU A 1099 -33.03 6.38 6.66
CA GLU A 1099 -33.93 7.16 5.82
C GLU A 1099 -35.37 6.80 6.18
N VAL A 1100 -36.21 7.81 6.39
CA VAL A 1100 -37.59 7.65 6.81
C VAL A 1100 -38.51 8.39 5.86
N VAL A 1101 -39.54 7.70 5.39
CA VAL A 1101 -40.69 8.30 4.71
C VAL A 1101 -41.87 8.27 5.66
N ALA A 1102 -42.48 9.42 5.93
CA ALA A 1102 -43.63 9.57 6.79
C ALA A 1102 -44.76 10.33 6.08
N VAL A 1103 -46.01 9.97 6.38
CA VAL A 1103 -47.19 10.66 5.85
C VAL A 1103 -47.78 11.58 6.93
N LYS A 1104 -48.26 12.76 6.55
CA LYS A 1104 -49.06 13.61 7.44
C LYS A 1104 -50.42 12.96 7.71
N THR A 1105 -50.78 12.76 8.97
CA THR A 1105 -52.05 12.10 9.39
C THR A 1105 -53.02 13.00 10.15
N GLY A 1106 -52.62 14.22 10.49
CA GLY A 1106 -53.47 15.20 11.19
C GLY A 1106 -52.67 16.42 11.65
N PRO A 1107 -53.33 17.45 12.23
CA PRO A 1107 -52.64 18.60 12.82
C PRO A 1107 -51.74 18.16 13.99
N ALA A 1108 -50.56 18.79 14.08
CA ALA A 1108 -49.52 18.52 15.09
C ALA A 1108 -49.86 19.06 16.48
#